data_AF-A0A524ENL5-F1
#
_entry.id   AF-A0A524ENL5-F1
#
_cell.length_a   1.000
_cell.length_b   1.000
_cell.length_c   1.000
_cell.angle_alpha   90.00
_cell.angle_beta   90.00
_cell.angle_gamma   90.00
#
_symmetry.space_group_name_H-M   'P 1'
#
loop_
_entity.id
_entity.type
_entity.pdbx_description
1 polymer ?
#
loop_
_entity_poly.entity_id
_entity_poly.type
_entity_poly.pdbx_seq_one_letter_code
_entity_poly.pdbx_strand_id
1 'polypeptide(L)'
;MRYIFKVLTLGDSNLSLPMIKSGKLTHQFQDHEISRWSKTLNVGTDQAVIEIDAVLSSTIDFDSIIPTSDGILYFLDPNDVQQFELFEMIIEIIQKMGRTIPIILVFYTRKGFLFTPSNFLLEYIWENFLIEAFVFDLYSKNTFYEVLECLSEAMITGNIPINVETTWMRIPYFKDKINRLLKDERYEDAGNLAEILTNMKKKFEKQDYYITAEQASWLYYKSGLYLNASNVLQEVSKKFSDKFIRIYVENLIHQGSRLYNMKRFHSAAEKFEKAFLYASIELNEPTLADQALKLAITTWIVATQFRNAFQLLDKLNIEEGKKLLRELTPTIAEAIDNLVQNKKYDMVKAYLYFIIDNFQRMGLFDEIKILGEKIVTVLKILMHQYIAENNPDQAQITLDELFSIWETFSIEREDMDDEIRSMAILFLNTNQFSIVDKLINYVQSYSIQKELTELRQQAEEQFRREKKDEQYANFSNAISVLKSYINDEIDMFTVSNSEFYKYIEQLKKEGKILEATSEFKKRASWFKNVGHLDIFNEILIHLLGLYIDSDMFLPFLQELVNLRNEERTNYLKRSTGKIQNRIESLIKSEESLDKIDQILDNFARIYRNHLLYDENKTIERLHVDFKIGRAKKLLTTSKGLDECTTVLDLLKQADMVYQRLSEKGPLNYDAVLEDVVNRYLEQIGEKLKEKRTLKEHGGEQKQEDFLQKEISRDLSETNRINEKIKDTRSRAKFHKRIAEIESEISKDREREKITNERIHIMVEKLSRLKQMGKEELMRQQDNLSSRQGLKRIHYHDILTQLSNNEYEKALQGYEKRVESLFSQRKFDLAEIDFAVIVMNLFKLNQKDRLISFRKKFNKSNGIVSQIIDFIITLIDYPDQSIHLQAVRLFENLALFDEEKNLLHQLVKLSTSVKPEESEDLPANVIHEGRVNIVLINKNIEKIRAKESNSAKREEMVRKYWNDAINYIKAQNYSDAAREYLGKIELLVTNNHEEFFPVSLVMGILCLIKASKSQEAKRNLEKVILEVNLPQDIIQNLPEKILLELLLFAQQSQDEEKSDLIYEAFYNYLPLLAHEKGLIFNFLSPSTRTKIKEEEFNISSEKSQSTVLQNQQLANLNRRASEEREKYKESFSRRNALRRMVYKKILDMVANADYVNASKEYFTLAIKQTTKRDYETASVLVLLGSMCLFKCNSQIQSIQAYLNDYMGRIGFSKNVLSETFAVKLLNLLLEAKTIGNSAIFDSTWKLLQVISIFEEETPLFEK
;
A
#
# COMPACT_ATOMS: atom_id res chain seq x y z
N MET A 1 -16.99 -61.75 30.51
CA MET A 1 -16.54 -60.93 29.35
C MET A 1 -17.68 -60.83 28.34
N ARG A 2 -17.66 -59.82 27.47
CA ARG A 2 -18.68 -59.65 26.41
C ARG A 2 -18.05 -59.93 25.05
N TYR A 3 -18.59 -60.90 24.33
CA TYR A 3 -18.14 -61.32 23.01
C TYR A 3 -19.16 -60.95 21.94
N ILE A 4 -18.69 -60.73 20.71
CA ILE A 4 -19.54 -60.50 19.53
C ILE A 4 -19.08 -61.51 18.48
N PHE A 5 -19.99 -62.37 18.02
CA PHE A 5 -19.69 -63.42 17.06
C PHE A 5 -20.57 -63.31 15.82
N LYS A 6 -19.98 -63.55 14.66
CA LYS A 6 -20.71 -63.70 13.40
C LYS A 6 -20.95 -65.16 13.09
N VAL A 7 -22.21 -65.54 12.96
CA VAL A 7 -22.64 -66.89 12.64
C VAL A 7 -23.24 -66.91 11.25
N LEU A 8 -22.71 -67.76 10.39
CA LEU A 8 -23.24 -67.97 9.05
C LEU A 8 -24.23 -69.14 9.06
N THR A 9 -25.37 -68.99 8.41
CA THR A 9 -26.29 -70.12 8.17
C THR A 9 -26.21 -70.59 6.74
N LEU A 10 -26.01 -71.89 6.58
CA LEU A 10 -25.84 -72.60 5.31
C LEU A 10 -26.91 -73.70 5.17
N GLY A 11 -27.06 -74.25 3.98
CA GLY A 11 -28.06 -75.27 3.66
C GLY A 11 -29.35 -74.67 3.11
N ASP A 12 -30.48 -75.36 3.27
CA ASP A 12 -31.74 -74.93 2.66
C ASP A 12 -32.34 -73.70 3.37
N SER A 13 -32.38 -72.56 2.65
CA SER A 13 -32.95 -71.30 3.15
C SER A 13 -34.44 -71.41 3.49
N ASN A 14 -35.13 -72.38 2.87
CA ASN A 14 -36.50 -72.73 3.17
C ASN A 14 -36.69 -73.38 4.54
N LEU A 15 -35.63 -73.94 5.13
CA LEU A 15 -35.60 -74.56 6.46
C LEU A 15 -35.03 -73.60 7.51
N SER A 16 -33.95 -72.88 7.17
CA SER A 16 -33.23 -72.02 8.11
C SER A 16 -34.07 -70.80 8.54
N LEU A 17 -34.75 -70.11 7.61
CA LEU A 17 -35.51 -68.89 7.92
C LEU A 17 -36.69 -69.12 8.88
N PRO A 18 -37.53 -70.16 8.74
CA PRO A 18 -38.55 -70.48 9.73
C PRO A 18 -37.97 -70.75 11.13
N MET A 19 -36.86 -71.49 11.21
CA MET A 19 -36.20 -71.81 12.47
C MET A 19 -35.62 -70.57 13.16
N ILE A 20 -34.91 -69.72 12.41
CA ILE A 20 -34.39 -68.44 12.91
C ILE A 20 -35.51 -67.54 13.42
N LYS A 21 -36.63 -67.43 12.69
CA LYS A 21 -37.82 -66.67 13.12
C LYS A 21 -38.43 -67.22 14.41
N SER A 22 -38.43 -68.54 14.60
CA SER A 22 -38.93 -69.18 15.83
C SER A 22 -38.07 -68.90 17.07
N GLY A 23 -36.79 -68.56 16.88
CA GLY A 23 -35.81 -68.32 17.94
C GLY A 23 -35.94 -67.02 18.74
N LYS A 24 -36.97 -66.20 18.47
CA LYS A 24 -37.16 -64.85 19.05
C LYS A 24 -35.91 -63.95 18.87
N LEU A 25 -35.26 -63.99 17.70
CA LEU A 25 -34.14 -63.09 17.38
C LEU A 25 -34.64 -61.73 16.88
N THR A 26 -33.82 -60.69 17.08
CA THR A 26 -34.09 -59.34 16.59
C THR A 26 -33.58 -59.21 15.16
N HIS A 27 -34.49 -58.97 14.21
CA HIS A 27 -34.12 -58.70 12.81
C HIS A 27 -33.37 -57.36 12.70
N GLN A 28 -32.19 -57.37 12.07
CA GLN A 28 -31.40 -56.15 11.89
C GLN A 28 -31.59 -55.55 10.50
N PHE A 29 -31.36 -56.32 9.44
CA PHE A 29 -31.57 -55.88 8.05
C PHE A 29 -31.63 -57.09 7.09
N GLN A 30 -32.12 -56.85 5.89
CA GLN A 30 -32.15 -57.85 4.82
C GLN A 30 -31.79 -57.18 3.48
N ASP A 31 -30.92 -57.83 2.70
CA ASP A 31 -30.60 -57.52 1.29
C ASP A 31 -31.00 -58.71 0.38
N HIS A 32 -30.76 -58.60 -0.93
CA HIS A 32 -31.01 -59.64 -1.94
C HIS A 32 -30.24 -60.94 -1.69
N GLU A 33 -29.11 -60.86 -0.99
CA GLU A 33 -28.23 -62.00 -0.76
C GLU A 33 -28.28 -62.53 0.68
N ILE A 34 -28.43 -61.67 1.71
CA ILE A 34 -28.32 -62.05 3.12
C ILE A 34 -29.40 -61.38 3.99
N SER A 35 -29.96 -62.10 4.97
CA SER A 35 -30.79 -61.57 6.05
C SER A 35 -30.08 -61.70 7.39
N ARG A 36 -29.82 -60.57 8.08
CA ARG A 36 -29.11 -60.54 9.37
C ARG A 36 -30.07 -60.45 10.56
N TRP A 37 -29.85 -61.34 11.53
CA TRP A 37 -30.57 -61.43 12.79
C TRP A 37 -29.60 -61.33 13.96
N SER A 38 -30.05 -60.87 15.12
CA SER A 38 -29.17 -60.76 16.29
C SER A 38 -29.87 -61.14 17.58
N LYS A 39 -29.10 -61.69 18.52
CA LYS A 39 -29.55 -61.98 19.88
C LYS A 39 -28.39 -61.96 20.85
N THR A 40 -28.65 -61.46 22.06
CA THR A 40 -27.70 -61.52 23.15
C THR A 40 -28.04 -62.72 24.04
N LEU A 41 -27.06 -63.60 24.26
CA LEU A 41 -27.15 -64.77 25.13
C LEU A 41 -26.22 -64.61 26.34
N ASN A 42 -26.64 -65.16 27.47
CA ASN A 42 -25.76 -65.37 28.61
C ASN A 42 -25.30 -66.83 28.57
N VAL A 43 -23.99 -67.06 28.48
CA VAL A 43 -23.37 -68.38 28.43
C VAL A 43 -22.46 -68.50 29.65
N GLY A 44 -22.94 -69.20 30.69
CA GLY A 44 -22.26 -69.22 31.99
C GLY A 44 -22.12 -67.82 32.60
N THR A 45 -20.88 -67.37 32.83
CA THR A 45 -20.54 -66.02 33.33
C THR A 45 -20.28 -64.99 32.23
N ASP A 46 -20.28 -65.41 30.96
CA ASP A 46 -19.99 -64.58 29.80
C ASP A 46 -21.26 -64.18 29.04
N GLN A 47 -21.19 -63.09 28.28
CA GLN A 47 -22.28 -62.58 27.46
C GLN A 47 -21.87 -62.60 25.98
N ALA A 48 -22.60 -63.31 25.14
CA ALA A 48 -22.35 -63.41 23.71
C ALA A 48 -23.43 -62.68 22.91
N VAL A 49 -23.05 -61.71 22.09
CA VAL A 49 -23.92 -61.13 21.06
C VAL A 49 -23.68 -61.91 19.78
N ILE A 50 -24.69 -62.64 19.32
CA ILE A 50 -24.62 -63.42 18.09
C ILE A 50 -25.31 -62.63 16.98
N GLU A 51 -24.58 -62.40 15.88
CA GLU A 51 -25.11 -61.90 14.62
C GLU A 51 -25.21 -63.07 13.64
N ILE A 52 -26.43 -63.46 13.26
CA ILE A 52 -26.71 -64.58 12.38
C ILE A 52 -27.01 -64.07 10.97
N ASP A 53 -26.18 -64.45 10.01
CA ASP A 53 -26.33 -64.15 8.60
C ASP A 53 -27.00 -65.34 7.88
N ALA A 54 -28.22 -65.10 7.39
CA ALA A 54 -28.99 -66.05 6.61
C ALA A 54 -28.86 -65.83 5.12
N VAL A 55 -28.22 -66.79 4.44
CA VAL A 55 -28.02 -66.82 2.98
C VAL A 55 -29.37 -67.01 2.30
N LEU A 56 -29.75 -66.05 1.45
CA LEU A 56 -31.01 -66.03 0.70
C LEU A 56 -30.84 -66.41 -0.77
N SER A 57 -29.64 -66.21 -1.34
CA SER A 57 -29.33 -66.51 -2.75
C SER A 57 -28.33 -67.66 -2.89
N SER A 58 -28.51 -68.51 -3.89
CA SER A 58 -27.57 -69.57 -4.27
C SER A 58 -26.33 -69.06 -5.04
N THR A 59 -26.24 -67.75 -5.32
CA THR A 59 -25.14 -67.12 -6.08
C THR A 59 -24.04 -66.50 -5.20
N ILE A 60 -24.11 -66.67 -3.89
CA ILE A 60 -23.14 -66.10 -2.94
C ILE A 60 -21.77 -66.78 -3.09
N ASP A 61 -20.72 -65.95 -3.08
CA ASP A 61 -19.32 -66.41 -3.07
C ASP A 61 -18.94 -66.95 -1.68
N PHE A 62 -19.07 -68.27 -1.49
CA PHE A 62 -18.74 -68.95 -0.25
C PHE A 62 -17.27 -68.80 0.16
N ASP A 63 -16.34 -68.63 -0.79
CA ASP A 63 -14.92 -68.43 -0.51
C ASP A 63 -14.68 -67.08 0.19
N SER A 64 -15.57 -66.10 -0.03
CA SER A 64 -15.50 -64.79 0.61
C SER A 64 -16.16 -64.75 1.99
N ILE A 65 -17.28 -65.46 2.18
CA ILE A 65 -18.10 -65.32 3.40
C ILE A 65 -17.67 -66.28 4.51
N ILE A 66 -17.34 -67.53 4.19
CA ILE A 66 -16.95 -68.54 5.19
C ILE A 66 -15.74 -68.09 6.03
N PRO A 67 -14.65 -67.52 5.47
CA PRO A 67 -13.52 -67.04 6.27
C PRO A 67 -13.87 -65.96 7.27
N THR A 68 -14.96 -65.22 7.06
CA THR A 68 -15.40 -64.12 7.93
C THR A 68 -16.33 -64.56 9.06
N SER A 69 -16.74 -65.83 9.05
CA SER A 69 -17.61 -66.41 10.06
C SER A 69 -16.82 -66.94 11.27
N ASP A 70 -17.39 -66.74 12.46
CA ASP A 70 -16.89 -67.28 13.73
C ASP A 70 -17.56 -68.61 14.08
N GLY A 71 -18.73 -68.89 13.53
CA GLY A 71 -19.44 -70.17 13.65
C GLY A 71 -20.40 -70.41 12.49
N ILE A 72 -20.77 -71.68 12.25
CA ILE A 72 -21.67 -72.07 11.15
C ILE A 72 -22.84 -72.90 11.69
N LEU A 73 -24.05 -72.56 11.25
CA LEU A 73 -25.25 -73.37 11.39
C LEU A 73 -25.66 -73.93 10.03
N TYR A 74 -25.58 -75.24 9.85
CA TYR A 74 -25.96 -75.88 8.59
C TYR A 74 -27.35 -76.52 8.75
N PHE A 75 -28.33 -76.13 7.95
CA PHE A 75 -29.68 -76.70 7.98
C PHE A 75 -29.87 -77.73 6.86
N LEU A 76 -30.31 -78.93 7.24
CA LEU A 76 -30.39 -80.08 6.34
C LEU A 76 -31.71 -80.83 6.55
N ASP A 77 -32.45 -81.10 5.47
CA ASP A 77 -33.54 -82.08 5.49
C ASP A 77 -32.95 -83.48 5.22
N PRO A 78 -32.87 -84.38 6.22
CA PRO A 78 -32.28 -85.70 6.02
C PRO A 78 -33.14 -86.64 5.17
N ASN A 79 -34.37 -86.25 4.79
CA ASN A 79 -35.17 -87.00 3.84
C ASN A 79 -34.81 -86.66 2.38
N ASP A 80 -34.03 -85.60 2.15
CA ASP A 80 -33.57 -85.18 0.83
C ASP A 80 -32.10 -85.58 0.61
N VAL A 81 -31.91 -86.64 -0.19
CA VAL A 81 -30.57 -87.20 -0.48
C VAL A 81 -29.65 -86.16 -1.15
N GLN A 82 -30.20 -85.26 -1.97
CA GLN A 82 -29.39 -84.25 -2.67
C GLN A 82 -28.80 -83.22 -1.71
N GLN A 83 -29.53 -82.87 -0.65
CA GLN A 83 -29.01 -81.97 0.38
C GLN A 83 -27.92 -82.64 1.22
N PHE A 84 -28.03 -83.96 1.42
CA PHE A 84 -27.03 -84.73 2.14
C PHE A 84 -25.70 -84.80 1.37
N GLU A 85 -25.75 -85.09 0.06
CA GLU A 85 -24.58 -85.07 -0.82
C GLU A 85 -23.94 -83.67 -0.91
N LEU A 86 -24.76 -82.61 -0.97
CA LEU A 86 -24.28 -81.23 -0.98
C LEU A 86 -23.58 -80.85 0.34
N PHE A 87 -24.10 -81.32 1.48
CA PHE A 87 -23.49 -81.12 2.78
C PHE A 87 -22.09 -81.75 2.84
N GLU A 88 -21.93 -82.99 2.37
CA GLU A 88 -20.63 -83.68 2.35
C GLU A 88 -19.59 -82.94 1.52
N MET A 89 -20.00 -82.42 0.36
CA MET A 89 -19.12 -81.61 -0.49
C MET A 89 -18.68 -80.32 0.22
N ILE A 90 -19.61 -79.60 0.84
CA ILE A 90 -19.32 -78.32 1.49
C ILE A 90 -18.47 -78.51 2.75
N ILE A 91 -18.75 -79.54 3.56
CA ILE A 91 -18.02 -79.76 4.81
C ILE A 91 -16.56 -80.17 4.55
N GLU A 92 -16.28 -80.94 3.50
CA GLU A 92 -14.91 -81.25 3.08
C GLU A 92 -14.14 -80.00 2.66
N ILE A 93 -14.79 -79.06 1.98
CA ILE A 93 -14.19 -77.77 1.59
C ILE A 93 -13.83 -76.99 2.85
N ILE A 94 -14.77 -76.84 3.80
CA ILE A 94 -14.56 -76.09 5.04
C ILE A 94 -13.43 -76.70 5.87
N GLN A 95 -13.37 -78.03 5.99
CA GLN A 95 -12.32 -78.73 6.73
C GLN A 95 -10.91 -78.53 6.13
N LYS A 96 -10.80 -78.28 4.82
CA LYS A 96 -9.51 -77.98 4.16
C LYS A 96 -9.02 -76.54 4.39
N MET A 97 -9.83 -75.64 4.95
CA MET A 97 -9.51 -74.20 5.05
C MET A 97 -8.48 -73.84 6.15
N GLY A 98 -7.90 -74.82 6.85
CA GLY A 98 -6.85 -74.59 7.87
C GLY A 98 -7.28 -73.84 9.14
N ARG A 99 -8.51 -73.27 9.17
CA ARG A 99 -9.16 -72.66 10.34
C ARG A 99 -10.26 -73.58 10.84
N THR A 100 -10.22 -73.95 12.13
CA THR A 100 -11.30 -74.69 12.79
C THR A 100 -12.43 -73.73 13.16
N ILE A 101 -13.51 -73.75 12.38
CA ILE A 101 -14.74 -72.99 12.66
C ILE A 101 -15.73 -73.95 13.37
N PRO A 102 -16.31 -73.60 14.52
CA PRO A 102 -17.38 -74.39 15.14
C PRO A 102 -18.59 -74.52 14.23
N ILE A 103 -19.02 -75.76 13.96
CA ILE A 103 -20.16 -76.06 13.07
C ILE A 103 -21.18 -76.90 13.83
N ILE A 104 -22.44 -76.48 13.76
CA ILE A 104 -23.58 -77.30 14.19
C ILE A 104 -24.46 -77.61 12.98
N LEU A 105 -24.69 -78.89 12.74
CA LEU A 105 -25.65 -79.40 11.78
C LEU A 105 -27.03 -79.51 12.44
N VAL A 106 -28.04 -78.94 11.79
CA VAL A 106 -29.42 -78.93 12.25
C VAL A 106 -30.25 -79.77 11.28
N PHE A 107 -30.58 -80.99 11.68
CA PHE A 107 -31.52 -81.84 10.96
C PHE A 107 -32.95 -81.37 11.24
N TYR A 108 -33.62 -80.88 10.20
CA TYR A 108 -34.98 -80.33 10.32
C TYR A 108 -35.78 -80.56 9.05
N THR A 109 -37.07 -80.91 9.19
CA THR A 109 -37.98 -81.11 8.06
C THR A 109 -39.24 -80.29 8.23
N ARG A 110 -39.73 -79.67 7.14
CA ARG A 110 -40.98 -78.87 7.18
C ARG A 110 -42.19 -79.67 7.65
N LYS A 111 -42.18 -80.99 7.41
CA LYS A 111 -43.26 -81.91 7.79
C LYS A 111 -43.10 -82.49 9.20
N GLY A 112 -41.98 -82.24 9.87
CA GLY A 112 -41.68 -82.73 11.23
C GLY A 112 -41.42 -84.23 11.36
N PHE A 113 -41.41 -84.97 10.25
CA PHE A 113 -41.20 -86.42 10.23
C PHE A 113 -39.85 -86.76 9.60
N LEU A 114 -39.08 -87.63 10.26
CA LEU A 114 -37.79 -88.16 9.78
C LEU A 114 -37.98 -89.63 9.38
N PHE A 115 -37.56 -90.00 8.18
CA PHE A 115 -37.55 -91.41 7.76
C PHE A 115 -36.38 -92.19 8.37
N THR A 116 -35.30 -91.49 8.74
CA THR A 116 -34.08 -92.07 9.32
C THR A 116 -34.07 -91.87 10.85
N PRO A 117 -33.78 -92.91 11.65
CA PRO A 117 -33.67 -92.78 13.10
C PRO A 117 -32.58 -91.77 13.52
N SER A 118 -32.88 -90.93 14.51
CA SER A 118 -31.99 -89.87 15.00
C SER A 118 -30.62 -90.38 15.44
N ASN A 119 -30.56 -91.56 16.09
CA ASN A 119 -29.28 -92.16 16.52
C ASN A 119 -28.37 -92.47 15.33
N PHE A 120 -28.94 -92.98 14.24
CA PHE A 120 -28.17 -93.33 13.04
C PHE A 120 -27.59 -92.07 12.37
N LEU A 121 -28.37 -90.99 12.31
CA LEU A 121 -27.90 -89.71 11.79
C LEU A 121 -26.75 -89.14 12.63
N LEU A 122 -26.87 -89.19 13.96
CA LEU A 122 -25.83 -88.70 14.87
C LEU A 122 -24.55 -89.54 14.80
N GLU A 123 -24.66 -90.87 14.80
CA GLU A 123 -23.53 -91.79 14.64
C GLU A 123 -22.80 -91.56 13.32
N TYR A 124 -23.55 -91.40 12.22
CA TYR A 124 -22.97 -91.10 10.91
C TYR A 124 -22.14 -89.82 10.91
N ILE A 125 -22.69 -88.75 11.49
CA ILE A 125 -22.02 -87.46 11.56
C ILE A 125 -20.75 -87.55 12.40
N TRP A 126 -20.79 -88.24 13.55
CA TRP A 126 -19.61 -88.38 14.41
C TRP A 126 -18.56 -89.37 13.87
N GLU A 127 -18.94 -90.31 13.01
CA GLU A 127 -18.00 -91.19 12.31
C GLU A 127 -17.21 -90.44 11.25
N ASN A 128 -17.89 -89.62 10.46
CA ASN A 128 -17.29 -89.01 9.28
C ASN A 128 -16.77 -87.58 9.54
N PHE A 129 -17.30 -86.86 10.52
CA PHE A 129 -17.01 -85.44 10.74
C PHE A 129 -16.77 -85.10 12.22
N LEU A 130 -15.94 -84.09 12.48
CA LEU A 130 -15.69 -83.52 13.81
C LEU A 130 -16.64 -82.33 14.09
N ILE A 131 -17.93 -82.52 13.86
CA ILE A 131 -18.97 -81.50 14.10
C ILE A 131 -20.04 -82.03 15.06
N GLU A 132 -20.91 -81.13 15.53
CA GLU A 132 -22.06 -81.52 16.34
C GLU A 132 -23.36 -81.44 15.54
N ALA A 133 -24.35 -82.24 15.92
CA ALA A 133 -25.65 -82.24 15.28
C ALA A 133 -26.82 -82.16 16.27
N PHE A 134 -27.87 -81.46 15.86
CA PHE A 134 -29.17 -81.40 16.54
C PHE A 134 -30.25 -81.94 15.62
N VAL A 135 -31.11 -82.80 16.17
CA VAL A 135 -32.21 -83.42 15.43
C VAL A 135 -33.53 -82.84 15.93
N PHE A 136 -34.26 -82.19 15.03
CA PHE A 136 -35.58 -81.63 15.28
C PHE A 136 -36.65 -82.52 14.63
N ASP A 137 -37.22 -83.44 15.40
CA ASP A 137 -38.38 -84.26 15.04
C ASP A 137 -39.62 -83.92 15.91
N LEU A 138 -40.77 -84.53 15.59
CA LEU A 138 -42.02 -84.38 16.36
C LEU A 138 -41.91 -84.71 17.86
N TYR A 139 -40.89 -85.46 18.27
CA TYR A 139 -40.70 -85.92 19.65
C TYR A 139 -39.54 -85.19 20.36
N SER A 140 -38.75 -84.41 19.63
CA SER A 140 -37.60 -83.68 20.14
C SER A 140 -38.01 -82.53 21.05
N LYS A 141 -37.29 -82.38 22.16
CA LYS A 141 -37.43 -81.22 23.06
C LYS A 141 -36.47 -80.07 22.73
N ASN A 142 -35.60 -80.29 21.75
CA ASN A 142 -34.60 -79.33 21.30
C ASN A 142 -35.24 -77.99 20.98
N THR A 143 -34.68 -76.93 21.55
CA THR A 143 -35.04 -75.55 21.21
C THR A 143 -33.93 -74.93 20.37
N PHE A 144 -34.30 -74.02 19.45
CA PHE A 144 -33.30 -73.27 18.69
C PHE A 144 -32.40 -72.41 19.60
N TYR A 145 -32.84 -72.12 20.83
CA TYR A 145 -32.01 -71.46 21.84
C TYR A 145 -30.81 -72.34 22.27
N GLU A 146 -31.02 -73.63 22.52
CA GLU A 146 -29.96 -74.57 22.92
C GLU A 146 -28.90 -74.75 21.84
N VAL A 147 -29.30 -74.71 20.56
CA VAL A 147 -28.38 -74.71 19.41
C VAL A 147 -27.46 -73.49 19.47
N LEU A 148 -28.02 -72.30 19.71
CA LEU A 148 -27.26 -71.06 19.77
C LEU A 148 -26.37 -70.95 21.02
N GLU A 149 -26.84 -71.46 22.16
CA GLU A 149 -26.06 -71.55 23.39
C GLU A 149 -24.85 -72.49 23.21
N CYS A 150 -25.08 -73.67 22.64
CA CYS A 150 -24.03 -74.65 22.33
C CYS A 150 -22.98 -74.08 21.37
N LEU A 151 -23.40 -73.40 20.30
CA LEU A 151 -22.47 -72.78 19.35
C LEU A 151 -21.68 -71.63 20.00
N SER A 152 -22.34 -70.82 20.84
CA SER A 152 -21.69 -69.70 21.50
C SER A 152 -20.63 -70.15 22.49
N GLU A 153 -20.91 -71.19 23.27
CA GLU A 153 -19.92 -71.79 24.18
C GLU A 153 -18.69 -72.32 23.42
N ALA A 154 -18.92 -72.97 22.28
CA ALA A 154 -17.87 -73.45 21.40
C ALA A 154 -17.01 -72.29 20.85
N MET A 155 -17.63 -71.21 20.39
CA MET A 155 -16.92 -70.02 19.90
C MET A 155 -16.13 -69.28 20.99
N ILE A 156 -16.65 -69.21 22.22
CA ILE A 156 -15.94 -68.60 23.36
C ILE A 156 -14.73 -69.43 23.77
N THR A 157 -14.89 -70.76 23.83
CA THR A 157 -13.85 -71.65 24.34
C THR A 157 -12.88 -72.15 23.27
N GLY A 158 -13.18 -71.92 21.98
CA GLY A 158 -12.42 -72.46 20.86
C GLY A 158 -12.56 -73.97 20.67
N ASN A 159 -13.51 -74.61 21.37
CA ASN A 159 -13.72 -76.05 21.35
C ASN A 159 -14.79 -76.45 20.33
N ILE A 160 -14.89 -77.76 20.07
CA ILE A 160 -15.99 -78.33 19.28
C ILE A 160 -17.31 -78.19 20.05
N PRO A 161 -18.44 -77.86 19.40
CA PRO A 161 -19.73 -77.83 20.06
C PRO A 161 -20.09 -79.21 20.66
N ILE A 162 -20.72 -79.17 21.84
CA ILE A 162 -21.13 -80.35 22.60
C ILE A 162 -22.62 -80.23 22.91
N ASN A 163 -23.42 -81.09 22.27
CA ASN A 163 -24.84 -81.22 22.56
C ASN A 163 -25.03 -82.08 23.82
N VAL A 164 -25.63 -81.46 24.84
CA VAL A 164 -25.83 -82.09 26.15
C VAL A 164 -26.74 -83.32 26.06
N GLU A 165 -27.77 -83.28 25.21
CA GLU A 165 -28.75 -84.37 25.11
C GLU A 165 -28.17 -85.65 24.52
N THR A 166 -27.15 -85.54 23.67
CA THR A 166 -26.57 -86.66 22.92
C THR A 166 -25.22 -87.12 23.50
N THR A 167 -24.68 -86.42 24.50
CA THR A 167 -23.37 -86.70 25.10
C THR A 167 -23.25 -88.11 25.69
N TRP A 168 -24.34 -88.66 26.25
CA TRP A 168 -24.35 -90.02 26.81
C TRP A 168 -24.06 -91.10 25.74
N MET A 169 -24.42 -90.84 24.47
CA MET A 169 -24.12 -91.70 23.33
C MET A 169 -22.73 -91.42 22.74
N ARG A 170 -22.32 -90.14 22.72
CA ARG A 170 -21.06 -89.68 22.10
C ARG A 170 -19.81 -90.13 22.88
N ILE A 171 -19.85 -90.14 24.22
CA ILE A 171 -18.72 -90.55 25.07
C ILE A 171 -18.23 -91.99 24.79
N PRO A 172 -19.08 -93.04 24.86
CA PRO A 172 -18.64 -94.40 24.57
C PRO A 172 -18.20 -94.58 23.11
N TYR A 173 -18.87 -93.88 22.19
CA TYR A 173 -18.54 -93.91 20.77
C TYR A 173 -17.15 -93.31 20.46
N PHE A 174 -16.84 -92.13 21.00
CA PHE A 174 -15.51 -91.52 20.85
C PHE A 174 -14.40 -92.35 21.49
N LYS A 175 -14.67 -93.00 22.62
CA LYS A 175 -13.70 -93.91 23.24
C LYS A 175 -13.36 -95.08 22.31
N ASP A 176 -14.34 -95.67 21.62
CA ASP A 176 -14.09 -96.73 20.66
C ASP A 176 -13.35 -96.23 19.42
N LYS A 177 -13.74 -95.06 18.89
CA LYS A 177 -13.07 -94.43 17.74
C LYS A 177 -11.60 -94.09 18.03
N ILE A 178 -11.30 -93.57 19.21
CA ILE A 178 -9.91 -93.33 19.66
C ILE A 178 -9.13 -94.65 19.62
N ASN A 179 -9.68 -95.74 20.17
CA ASN A 179 -8.99 -97.04 20.15
C ASN A 179 -8.76 -97.58 18.72
N ARG A 180 -9.68 -97.33 17.79
CA ARG A 180 -9.47 -97.65 16.36
C ARG A 180 -8.32 -96.83 15.78
N LEU A 181 -8.32 -95.51 15.96
CA LEU A 181 -7.27 -94.62 15.47
C LEU A 181 -5.89 -94.93 16.07
N LEU A 182 -5.83 -95.41 17.31
CA LEU A 182 -4.58 -95.87 17.93
C LEU A 182 -4.01 -97.11 17.25
N LYS A 183 -4.87 -98.05 16.81
CA LYS A 183 -4.43 -99.22 16.04
C LYS A 183 -3.91 -98.81 14.66
N ASP A 184 -4.47 -97.75 14.10
CA ASP A 184 -4.09 -97.22 12.79
C ASP A 184 -2.90 -96.23 12.86
N GLU A 185 -2.28 -96.05 14.02
CA GLU A 185 -1.17 -95.12 14.28
C GLU A 185 -1.49 -93.64 13.96
N ARG A 186 -2.78 -93.29 13.88
CA ARG A 186 -3.26 -91.92 13.66
C ARG A 186 -3.29 -91.13 14.98
N TYR A 187 -2.11 -90.89 15.55
CA TYR A 187 -1.97 -90.30 16.89
C TYR A 187 -2.53 -88.88 17.02
N GLU A 188 -2.43 -88.05 15.98
CA GLU A 188 -2.97 -86.69 15.99
C GLU A 188 -4.50 -86.69 16.06
N ASP A 189 -5.16 -87.46 15.19
CA ASP A 189 -6.63 -87.59 15.18
C ASP A 189 -7.15 -88.20 16.49
N ALA A 190 -6.42 -89.19 17.03
CA ALA A 190 -6.71 -89.78 18.33
C ALA A 190 -6.54 -88.76 19.47
N GLY A 191 -5.51 -87.90 19.40
CA GLY A 191 -5.27 -86.82 20.34
C GLY A 191 -6.39 -85.78 20.34
N ASN A 192 -6.81 -85.32 19.15
CA ASN A 192 -7.92 -84.39 18.97
C ASN A 192 -9.22 -84.94 19.59
N LEU A 193 -9.56 -86.20 19.29
CA LEU A 193 -10.74 -86.86 19.88
C LEU A 193 -10.64 -87.07 21.39
N ALA A 194 -9.45 -87.38 21.91
CA ALA A 194 -9.21 -87.53 23.33
C ALA A 194 -9.31 -86.19 24.07
N GLU A 195 -8.88 -85.08 23.47
CA GLU A 195 -9.07 -83.73 24.00
C GLU A 195 -10.56 -83.35 24.04
N ILE A 196 -11.30 -83.60 22.95
CA ILE A 196 -12.75 -83.38 22.93
C ILE A 196 -13.45 -84.20 24.01
N LEU A 197 -13.07 -85.48 24.16
CA LEU A 197 -13.59 -86.36 25.20
C LEU A 197 -13.24 -85.85 26.60
N THR A 198 -12.06 -85.28 26.79
CA THR A 198 -11.62 -84.64 28.03
C THR A 198 -12.51 -83.45 28.37
N ASN A 199 -12.74 -82.56 27.40
CA ASN A 199 -13.59 -81.37 27.56
C ASN A 199 -15.05 -81.75 27.86
N MET A 200 -15.58 -82.78 27.18
CA MET A 200 -16.90 -83.35 27.49
C MET A 200 -16.95 -83.85 28.93
N LYS A 201 -16.04 -84.75 29.31
CA LYS A 201 -16.01 -85.31 30.67
C LYS A 201 -15.88 -84.23 31.74
N LYS A 202 -15.06 -83.21 31.49
CA LYS A 202 -14.89 -82.05 32.37
C LYS A 202 -16.19 -81.27 32.53
N LYS A 203 -16.89 -80.97 31.42
CA LYS A 203 -18.20 -80.28 31.42
C LYS A 203 -19.26 -81.02 32.22
N PHE A 204 -19.24 -82.35 32.21
CA PHE A 204 -20.16 -83.22 32.96
C PHE A 204 -19.64 -83.62 34.36
N GLU A 205 -18.61 -82.94 34.86
CA GLU A 205 -17.98 -83.20 36.16
C GLU A 205 -17.63 -84.68 36.39
N LYS A 206 -17.31 -85.42 35.32
CA LYS A 206 -16.88 -86.81 35.41
C LYS A 206 -15.49 -86.85 36.03
N GLN A 207 -15.37 -87.57 37.15
CA GLN A 207 -14.14 -87.62 37.91
C GLN A 207 -12.93 -88.11 37.09
N ASP A 208 -13.12 -88.89 36.02
CA ASP A 208 -12.05 -89.48 35.22
C ASP A 208 -11.56 -88.62 34.04
N TYR A 209 -11.93 -87.33 33.97
CA TYR A 209 -11.50 -86.46 32.87
C TYR A 209 -9.97 -86.28 32.83
N TYR A 210 -9.29 -86.21 33.97
CA TYR A 210 -7.82 -86.05 34.04
C TYR A 210 -7.06 -87.23 33.40
N ILE A 211 -7.59 -88.46 33.49
CA ILE A 211 -7.01 -89.64 32.82
C ILE A 211 -7.06 -89.45 31.31
N THR A 212 -8.17 -88.88 30.82
CA THR A 212 -8.37 -88.65 29.39
C THR A 212 -7.50 -87.50 28.90
N ALA A 213 -7.26 -86.49 29.76
CA ALA A 213 -6.35 -85.38 29.50
C ALA A 213 -4.89 -85.86 29.35
N GLU A 214 -4.45 -86.75 30.25
CA GLU A 214 -3.13 -87.39 30.17
C GLU A 214 -2.98 -88.24 28.91
N GLN A 215 -4.04 -88.99 28.54
CA GLN A 215 -4.06 -89.76 27.29
C GLN A 215 -3.95 -88.85 26.07
N ALA A 216 -4.75 -87.78 25.99
CA ALA A 216 -4.67 -86.80 24.92
C ALA A 216 -3.28 -86.15 24.81
N SER A 217 -2.70 -85.76 25.94
CA SER A 217 -1.34 -85.19 25.99
C SER A 217 -0.27 -86.18 25.53
N TRP A 218 -0.36 -87.45 25.92
CA TRP A 218 0.55 -88.49 25.45
C TRP A 218 0.44 -88.71 23.93
N LEU A 219 -0.77 -88.65 23.38
CA LEU A 219 -1.00 -88.78 21.94
C LEU A 219 -0.43 -87.62 21.15
N TYR A 220 -0.62 -86.39 21.64
CA TYR A 220 0.03 -85.21 21.07
C TYR A 220 1.55 -85.26 21.17
N TYR A 221 2.11 -85.78 22.26
CA TYR A 221 3.54 -86.01 22.37
C TYR A 221 4.05 -87.01 21.31
N LYS A 222 3.30 -88.09 21.07
CA LYS A 222 3.65 -89.10 20.06
C LYS A 222 3.59 -88.56 18.63
N SER A 223 2.68 -87.63 18.34
CA SER A 223 2.63 -86.95 17.03
C SER A 223 3.63 -85.78 16.90
N GLY A 224 4.34 -85.41 17.98
CA GLY A 224 5.29 -84.28 17.99
C GLY A 224 4.64 -82.92 18.21
N LEU A 225 3.36 -82.87 18.56
CA LEU A 225 2.59 -81.66 18.87
C LEU A 225 2.76 -81.27 20.35
N TYR A 226 3.98 -80.89 20.74
CA TYR A 226 4.36 -80.63 22.14
C TYR A 226 3.55 -79.50 22.81
N LEU A 227 3.13 -78.48 22.06
CA LEU A 227 2.33 -77.37 22.59
C LEU A 227 0.89 -77.83 22.88
N ASN A 228 0.26 -78.62 22.00
CA ASN A 228 -1.06 -79.20 22.27
C ASN A 228 -1.01 -80.14 23.48
N ALA A 229 0.06 -80.93 23.59
CA ALA A 229 0.30 -81.78 24.77
C ALA A 229 0.40 -80.96 26.07
N SER A 230 1.00 -79.78 26.00
CA SER A 230 1.09 -78.84 27.12
C SER A 230 -0.26 -78.24 27.48
N ASN A 231 -1.01 -77.73 26.50
CA ASN A 231 -2.28 -77.02 26.71
C ASN A 231 -3.31 -77.90 27.42
N VAL A 232 -3.45 -79.16 26.99
CA VAL A 232 -4.38 -80.11 27.62
C VAL A 232 -4.07 -80.35 29.10
N LEU A 233 -2.79 -80.26 29.50
CA LEU A 233 -2.35 -80.48 30.87
C LEU A 233 -2.21 -79.20 31.70
N GLN A 234 -2.40 -78.01 31.12
CA GLN A 234 -2.13 -76.75 31.80
C GLN A 234 -2.92 -76.62 33.12
N GLU A 235 -4.19 -77.04 33.10
CA GLU A 235 -5.07 -77.02 34.27
C GLU A 235 -5.05 -78.33 35.09
N VAL A 236 -4.53 -79.42 34.54
CA VAL A 236 -4.48 -80.74 35.20
C VAL A 236 -3.17 -80.93 35.96
N SER A 237 -2.03 -80.61 35.33
CA SER A 237 -0.71 -80.68 35.93
C SER A 237 0.27 -79.72 35.25
N LYS A 238 0.44 -78.55 35.86
CA LYS A 238 1.39 -77.52 35.42
C LYS A 238 2.81 -78.07 35.24
N LYS A 239 3.26 -78.97 36.14
CA LYS A 239 4.59 -79.58 36.08
C LYS A 239 4.82 -80.39 34.78
N PHE A 240 3.81 -81.12 34.30
CA PHE A 240 3.92 -81.87 33.05
C PHE A 240 3.74 -80.98 31.82
N SER A 241 2.87 -79.95 31.91
CA SER A 241 2.76 -78.88 30.91
C SER A 241 4.14 -78.24 30.64
N ASP A 242 4.80 -77.74 31.68
CA ASP A 242 6.11 -77.09 31.58
C ASP A 242 7.18 -78.03 30.97
N LYS A 243 7.12 -79.33 31.29
CA LYS A 243 8.02 -80.34 30.71
C LYS A 243 7.89 -80.45 29.19
N PHE A 244 6.68 -80.37 28.64
CA PHE A 244 6.47 -80.43 27.19
C PHE A 244 6.90 -79.14 26.49
N ILE A 245 6.70 -77.98 27.12
CA ILE A 245 7.24 -76.69 26.62
C ILE A 245 8.76 -76.74 26.58
N ARG A 246 9.40 -77.32 27.60
CA ARG A 246 10.86 -77.51 27.62
C ARG A 246 11.37 -78.41 26.50
N ILE A 247 10.70 -79.56 26.27
CA ILE A 247 11.03 -80.45 25.14
C ILE A 247 10.87 -79.73 23.79
N TYR A 248 9.86 -78.88 23.67
CA TYR A 248 9.66 -78.06 22.48
C TYR A 248 10.80 -77.06 22.25
N VAL A 249 11.23 -76.35 23.30
CA VAL A 249 12.37 -75.41 23.25
C VAL A 249 13.66 -76.14 22.88
N GLU A 250 13.97 -77.27 23.52
CA GLU A 250 15.16 -78.07 23.23
C GLU A 250 15.15 -78.59 21.77
N ASN A 251 13.99 -78.99 21.25
CA ASN A 251 13.83 -79.37 19.85
C ASN A 251 14.03 -78.19 18.90
N LEU A 252 13.54 -76.99 19.24
CA LEU A 252 13.80 -75.78 18.44
C LEU A 252 15.29 -75.44 18.37
N ILE A 253 16.02 -75.59 19.48
CA ILE A 253 17.48 -75.41 19.51
C ILE A 253 18.15 -76.46 18.61
N HIS A 254 17.77 -77.74 18.71
CA HIS A 254 18.31 -78.78 17.82
C HIS A 254 18.04 -78.52 16.34
N GLN A 255 16.82 -78.10 15.99
CA GLN A 255 16.46 -77.70 14.63
C GLN A 255 17.29 -76.50 14.16
N GLY A 256 17.45 -75.50 15.02
CA GLY A 256 18.30 -74.33 14.78
C GLY A 256 19.74 -74.73 14.49
N SER A 257 20.35 -75.56 15.33
CA SER A 257 21.72 -76.04 15.15
C SER A 257 21.90 -76.87 13.87
N ARG A 258 20.91 -77.70 13.51
CA ARG A 258 20.93 -78.44 12.25
C ARG A 258 20.88 -77.48 11.05
N LEU A 259 20.03 -76.47 11.09
CA LEU A 259 19.93 -75.44 10.04
C LEU A 259 21.20 -74.59 9.94
N TYR A 260 21.82 -74.28 11.07
CA TYR A 260 23.10 -73.57 11.15
C TYR A 260 24.20 -74.35 10.41
N ASN A 261 24.32 -75.65 10.68
CA ASN A 261 25.28 -76.52 10.00
C ASN A 261 25.00 -76.68 8.50
N MET A 262 23.74 -76.54 8.08
CA MET A 262 23.33 -76.52 6.67
C MET A 262 23.55 -75.15 5.99
N LYS A 263 24.20 -74.19 6.66
CA LYS A 263 24.40 -72.81 6.21
C LYS A 263 23.09 -72.02 5.96
N ARG A 264 21.96 -72.48 6.51
CA ARG A 264 20.67 -71.78 6.47
C ARG A 264 20.54 -70.85 7.67
N PHE A 265 21.42 -69.85 7.75
CA PHE A 265 21.60 -69.03 8.95
C PHE A 265 20.34 -68.24 9.35
N HIS A 266 19.60 -67.69 8.38
CA HIS A 266 18.36 -66.96 8.68
C HIS A 266 17.32 -67.83 9.39
N SER A 267 16.98 -68.97 8.82
CA SER A 267 16.01 -69.91 9.42
C SER A 267 16.51 -70.51 10.73
N ALA A 268 17.83 -70.66 10.90
CA ALA A 268 18.42 -71.10 12.16
C ALA A 268 18.22 -70.04 13.27
N ALA A 269 18.46 -68.77 12.95
CA ALA A 269 18.29 -67.67 13.89
C ALA A 269 16.84 -67.52 14.37
N GLU A 270 15.85 -67.63 13.47
CA GLU A 270 14.42 -67.61 13.84
C GLU A 270 14.05 -68.75 14.81
N LYS A 271 14.66 -69.93 14.65
CA LYS A 271 14.43 -71.08 15.53
C LYS A 271 15.02 -70.84 16.92
N PHE A 272 16.23 -70.27 17.00
CA PHE A 272 16.84 -69.90 18.28
C PHE A 272 16.10 -68.75 18.98
N GLU A 273 15.60 -67.76 18.23
CA GLU A 273 14.81 -66.66 18.78
C GLU A 273 13.47 -67.14 19.34
N LYS A 274 12.77 -68.03 18.60
CA LYS A 274 11.57 -68.69 19.12
C LYS A 274 11.88 -69.50 20.37
N ALA A 275 12.98 -70.25 20.39
CA ALA A 275 13.42 -70.98 21.57
C ALA A 275 13.65 -70.05 22.78
N PHE A 276 14.27 -68.89 22.57
CA PHE A 276 14.45 -67.87 23.60
C PHE A 276 13.10 -67.34 24.14
N LEU A 277 12.14 -67.02 23.27
CA LEU A 277 10.85 -66.48 23.69
C LEU A 277 10.08 -67.48 24.56
N TYR A 278 10.00 -68.74 24.15
CA TYR A 278 9.34 -69.78 24.93
C TYR A 278 10.09 -70.09 26.24
N ALA A 279 11.42 -70.09 26.23
CA ALA A 279 12.23 -70.30 27.44
C ALA A 279 12.08 -69.17 28.47
N SER A 280 12.00 -67.92 28.00
CA SER A 280 11.90 -66.73 28.85
C SER A 280 10.50 -66.47 29.38
N ILE A 281 9.47 -66.58 28.52
CA ILE A 281 8.09 -66.22 28.87
C ILE A 281 7.36 -67.39 29.53
N GLU A 282 7.36 -68.57 28.90
CA GLU A 282 6.54 -69.70 29.33
C GLU A 282 7.22 -70.54 30.42
N LEU A 283 8.53 -70.80 30.28
CA LEU A 283 9.28 -71.62 31.24
C LEU A 283 9.92 -70.84 32.39
N ASN A 284 10.19 -69.54 32.21
CA ASN A 284 10.99 -68.72 33.13
C ASN A 284 12.34 -69.39 33.52
N GLU A 285 13.00 -70.11 32.59
CA GLU A 285 14.32 -70.73 32.80
C GLU A 285 15.43 -69.84 32.22
N PRO A 286 16.12 -69.01 33.02
CA PRO A 286 17.04 -67.99 32.51
C PRO A 286 18.27 -68.58 31.82
N THR A 287 18.76 -69.73 32.27
CA THR A 287 19.95 -70.38 31.69
C THR A 287 19.71 -70.87 30.26
N LEU A 288 18.55 -71.47 30.01
CA LEU A 288 18.15 -71.95 28.68
C LEU A 288 17.82 -70.78 27.76
N ALA A 289 17.17 -69.74 28.29
CA ALA A 289 16.90 -68.50 27.57
C ALA A 289 18.20 -67.80 27.14
N ASP A 290 19.17 -67.61 28.04
CA ASP A 290 20.45 -66.97 27.72
C ASP A 290 21.25 -67.75 26.68
N GLN A 291 21.23 -69.09 26.76
CA GLN A 291 21.88 -69.95 25.76
C GLN A 291 21.24 -69.78 24.38
N ALA A 292 19.91 -69.82 24.30
CA ALA A 292 19.19 -69.63 23.04
C ALA A 292 19.40 -68.20 22.48
N LEU A 293 19.44 -67.19 23.34
CA LEU A 293 19.66 -65.80 22.98
C LEU A 293 21.05 -65.56 22.39
N LYS A 294 22.10 -66.09 23.04
CA LYS A 294 23.49 -66.01 22.53
C LYS A 294 23.62 -66.70 21.16
N LEU A 295 23.00 -67.88 20.99
CA LEU A 295 22.97 -68.58 19.70
C LEU A 295 22.21 -67.78 18.62
N ALA A 296 21.10 -67.14 18.98
CA ALA A 296 20.33 -66.30 18.06
C ALA A 296 21.16 -65.09 17.60
N ILE A 297 21.78 -64.35 18.53
CA ILE A 297 22.61 -63.17 18.23
C ILE A 297 23.77 -63.55 17.30
N THR A 298 24.56 -64.57 17.65
CA THR A 298 25.68 -65.03 16.83
C THR A 298 25.21 -65.45 15.43
N THR A 299 24.10 -66.17 15.34
CA THR A 299 23.58 -66.63 14.05
C THR A 299 23.04 -65.48 13.20
N TRP A 300 22.41 -64.48 13.80
CA TRP A 300 21.96 -63.27 13.09
C TRP A 300 23.13 -62.45 12.54
N ILE A 301 24.26 -62.39 13.25
CA ILE A 301 25.50 -61.75 12.76
C ILE A 301 26.07 -62.50 11.56
N VAL A 302 26.18 -63.83 11.64
CA VAL A 302 26.65 -64.67 10.52
C VAL A 302 25.69 -64.59 9.32
N ALA A 303 24.38 -64.44 9.57
CA ALA A 303 23.38 -64.20 8.54
C ALA A 303 23.44 -62.79 7.93
N THR A 304 24.40 -61.93 8.34
CA THR A 304 24.56 -60.52 7.92
C THR A 304 23.37 -59.61 8.28
N GLN A 305 22.55 -60.00 9.25
CA GLN A 305 21.38 -59.24 9.71
C GLN A 305 21.70 -58.57 11.05
N PHE A 306 22.66 -57.64 11.01
CA PHE A 306 23.19 -56.98 12.21
C PHE A 306 22.09 -56.32 13.04
N ARG A 307 21.10 -55.66 12.42
CA ARG A 307 20.00 -55.00 13.15
C ARG A 307 19.24 -55.96 14.09
N ASN A 308 18.93 -57.16 13.63
CA ASN A 308 18.22 -58.16 14.44
C ASN A 308 19.10 -58.65 15.60
N ALA A 309 20.40 -58.85 15.33
CA ALA A 309 21.37 -59.23 16.36
C ALA A 309 21.49 -58.17 17.48
N PHE A 310 21.63 -56.89 17.13
CA PHE A 310 21.77 -55.82 18.11
C PHE A 310 20.47 -55.53 18.88
N GLN A 311 19.29 -55.71 18.28
CA GLN A 311 18.01 -55.66 19.02
C GLN A 311 17.89 -56.76 20.08
N LEU A 312 18.42 -57.95 19.81
CA LEU A 312 18.45 -59.04 20.77
C LEU A 312 19.56 -58.85 21.82
N LEU A 313 20.66 -58.18 21.45
CA LEU A 313 21.76 -57.86 22.35
C LEU A 313 21.31 -56.95 23.51
N ASP A 314 20.36 -56.05 23.28
CA ASP A 314 19.75 -55.19 24.33
C ASP A 314 19.05 -55.99 25.44
N LYS A 315 18.72 -57.26 25.20
CA LYS A 315 18.10 -58.16 26.19
C LYS A 315 19.13 -58.81 27.12
N LEU A 316 20.43 -58.73 26.81
CA LEU A 316 21.52 -59.16 27.69
C LEU A 316 21.92 -58.05 28.66
N ASN A 317 22.53 -58.41 29.79
CA ASN A 317 23.17 -57.41 30.64
C ASN A 317 24.36 -56.75 29.91
N ILE A 318 24.71 -55.52 30.29
CA ILE A 318 25.70 -54.70 29.58
C ILE A 318 27.09 -55.37 29.56
N GLU A 319 27.51 -56.03 30.65
CA GLU A 319 28.84 -56.64 30.75
C GLU A 319 28.97 -57.92 29.92
N GLU A 320 27.91 -58.73 29.85
CA GLU A 320 27.83 -59.90 28.98
C GLU A 320 27.69 -59.50 27.52
N GLY A 321 26.91 -58.45 27.23
CA GLY A 321 26.81 -57.86 25.89
C GLY A 321 28.16 -57.38 25.37
N LYS A 322 28.92 -56.63 26.19
CA LYS A 322 30.29 -56.21 25.87
C LYS A 322 31.20 -57.41 25.61
N LYS A 323 31.20 -58.41 26.49
CA LYS A 323 32.02 -59.61 26.33
C LYS A 323 31.70 -60.34 25.02
N LEU A 324 30.41 -60.52 24.72
CA LEU A 324 29.95 -61.18 23.50
C LEU A 324 30.36 -60.39 22.25
N LEU A 325 30.20 -59.06 22.24
CA LEU A 325 30.61 -58.24 21.09
C LEU A 325 32.12 -58.27 20.85
N ARG A 326 32.94 -58.31 21.91
CA ARG A 326 34.39 -58.51 21.77
C ARG A 326 34.71 -59.84 21.09
N GLU A 327 34.08 -60.93 21.53
CA GLU A 327 34.26 -62.26 20.95
C GLU A 327 33.76 -62.32 19.48
N LEU A 328 32.70 -61.58 19.14
CA LEU A 328 32.09 -61.57 17.82
C LEU A 328 32.70 -60.55 16.85
N THR A 329 33.58 -59.65 17.29
CA THR A 329 34.20 -58.62 16.43
C THR A 329 34.90 -59.22 15.20
N PRO A 330 35.69 -60.32 15.31
CA PRO A 330 36.27 -60.98 14.14
C PRO A 330 35.22 -61.55 13.18
N THR A 331 34.14 -62.14 13.71
CA THR A 331 33.03 -62.69 12.91
C THR A 331 32.24 -61.58 12.20
N ILE A 332 32.07 -60.43 12.85
CA ILE A 332 31.47 -59.24 12.24
C ILE A 332 32.34 -58.75 11.08
N ALA A 333 33.66 -58.65 11.28
CA ALA A 333 34.59 -58.25 10.23
C ALA A 333 34.57 -59.22 9.03
N GLU A 334 34.54 -60.54 9.28
CA GLU A 334 34.43 -61.56 8.23
C GLU A 334 33.08 -61.49 7.48
N ALA A 335 31.98 -61.27 8.20
CA ALA A 335 30.66 -61.08 7.61
C ALA A 335 30.62 -59.83 6.70
N ILE A 336 31.30 -58.76 7.11
CA ILE A 336 31.47 -57.53 6.34
C ILE A 336 32.32 -57.78 5.10
N ASP A 337 33.45 -58.49 5.22
CA ASP A 337 34.31 -58.85 4.08
C ASP A 337 33.54 -59.66 3.02
N ASN A 338 32.69 -60.60 3.45
CA ASN A 338 31.81 -61.35 2.56
C ASN A 338 30.79 -60.45 1.83
N LEU A 339 30.26 -59.42 2.48
CA LEU A 339 29.35 -58.46 1.83
C LEU A 339 30.09 -57.54 0.84
N VAL A 340 31.33 -57.18 1.14
CA VAL A 340 32.22 -56.42 0.23
C VAL A 340 32.53 -57.24 -1.02
N GLN A 341 32.81 -58.54 -0.89
CA GLN A 341 33.00 -59.45 -2.04
C GLN A 341 31.76 -59.56 -2.93
N ASN A 342 30.56 -59.43 -2.36
CA ASN A 342 29.28 -59.43 -3.09
C ASN A 342 28.94 -58.07 -3.74
N LYS A 343 29.86 -57.10 -3.75
CA LYS A 343 29.72 -55.78 -4.37
C LYS A 343 28.54 -54.92 -3.86
N LYS A 344 28.11 -55.11 -2.61
CA LYS A 344 27.02 -54.34 -1.98
C LYS A 344 27.55 -53.20 -1.11
N TYR A 345 28.37 -52.32 -1.68
CA TYR A 345 29.19 -51.39 -0.91
C TYR A 345 28.40 -50.37 -0.07
N ASP A 346 27.31 -49.79 -0.59
CA ASP A 346 26.48 -48.83 0.17
C ASP A 346 25.79 -49.47 1.38
N MET A 347 25.32 -50.71 1.21
CA MET A 347 24.71 -51.50 2.28
C MET A 347 25.74 -51.82 3.35
N VAL A 348 26.97 -52.15 2.95
CA VAL A 348 28.09 -52.39 3.86
C VAL A 348 28.46 -51.13 4.63
N LYS A 349 28.54 -49.98 3.96
CA LYS A 349 28.80 -48.68 4.58
C LYS A 349 27.77 -48.37 5.68
N ALA A 350 26.48 -48.54 5.37
CA ALA A 350 25.41 -48.32 6.34
C ALA A 350 25.49 -49.29 7.55
N TYR A 351 25.81 -50.56 7.30
CA TYR A 351 26.00 -51.53 8.38
C TYR A 351 27.22 -51.24 9.25
N LEU A 352 28.35 -50.86 8.66
CA LEU A 352 29.55 -50.48 9.40
C LEU A 352 29.28 -49.30 10.32
N TYR A 353 28.60 -48.25 9.85
CA TYR A 353 28.22 -47.12 10.71
C TYR A 353 27.29 -47.52 11.85
N PHE A 354 26.27 -48.33 11.55
CA PHE A 354 25.36 -48.83 12.57
C PHE A 354 26.11 -49.63 13.64
N ILE A 355 27.05 -50.49 13.25
CA ILE A 355 27.85 -51.29 14.19
C ILE A 355 28.79 -50.39 14.99
N ILE A 356 29.47 -49.44 14.35
CA ILE A 356 30.39 -48.51 15.01
C ILE A 356 29.66 -47.65 16.06
N ASP A 357 28.48 -47.11 15.77
CA ASP A 357 27.68 -46.36 16.76
C ASP A 357 27.32 -47.22 17.97
N ASN A 358 26.90 -48.48 17.76
CA ASN A 358 26.60 -49.38 18.87
C ASN A 358 27.86 -49.74 19.68
N PHE A 359 29.00 -49.97 19.04
CA PHE A 359 30.26 -50.21 19.72
C PHE A 359 30.73 -48.97 20.51
N GLN A 360 30.50 -47.76 19.99
CA GLN A 360 30.83 -46.50 20.67
C GLN A 360 30.00 -46.33 21.94
N ARG A 361 28.69 -46.59 21.87
CA ARG A 361 27.78 -46.58 23.03
C ARG A 361 28.20 -47.57 24.12
N MET A 362 28.80 -48.69 23.72
CA MET A 362 29.29 -49.72 24.65
C MET A 362 30.74 -49.52 25.10
N GLY A 363 31.45 -48.51 24.57
CA GLY A 363 32.83 -48.17 24.96
C GLY A 363 33.91 -49.12 24.42
N LEU A 364 33.67 -49.76 23.27
CA LEU A 364 34.56 -50.74 22.63
C LEU A 364 35.48 -50.06 21.59
N PHE A 365 36.32 -49.12 22.04
CA PHE A 365 37.12 -48.27 21.15
C PHE A 365 38.25 -49.00 20.41
N ASP A 366 38.85 -50.02 21.02
CA ASP A 366 39.92 -50.80 20.39
C ASP A 366 39.36 -51.65 19.23
N GLU A 367 38.16 -52.21 19.43
CA GLU A 367 37.45 -53.00 18.42
C GLU A 367 36.88 -52.13 17.29
N ILE A 368 36.51 -50.87 17.58
CA ILE A 368 36.10 -49.88 16.56
C ILE A 368 37.22 -49.63 15.56
N LYS A 369 38.49 -49.65 15.98
CA LYS A 369 39.61 -49.44 15.05
C LYS A 369 39.63 -50.47 13.92
N ILE A 370 39.36 -51.74 14.24
CA ILE A 370 39.28 -52.84 13.27
C ILE A 370 38.14 -52.61 12.27
N LEU A 371 36.99 -52.16 12.75
CA LEU A 371 35.84 -51.81 11.89
C LEU A 371 36.09 -50.52 11.08
N GLY A 372 36.85 -49.59 11.65
CA GLY A 372 37.35 -48.37 11.03
C GLY A 372 38.18 -48.63 9.78
N GLU A 373 39.09 -49.59 9.84
CA GLU A 373 39.89 -50.01 8.67
C GLU A 373 39.02 -50.61 7.55
N LYS A 374 37.95 -51.33 7.91
CA LYS A 374 36.99 -51.87 6.94
C LYS A 374 36.17 -50.77 6.27
N ILE A 375 35.73 -49.74 6.99
CA ILE A 375 34.98 -48.64 6.39
C ILE A 375 35.85 -47.79 5.46
N VAL A 376 37.12 -47.56 5.78
CA VAL A 376 38.09 -46.91 4.87
C VAL A 376 38.20 -47.70 3.57
N THR A 377 38.32 -49.03 3.65
CA THR A 377 38.40 -49.90 2.46
C THR A 377 37.16 -49.77 1.57
N VAL A 378 35.96 -49.75 2.17
CA VAL A 378 34.70 -49.62 1.43
C VAL A 378 34.55 -48.24 0.80
N LEU A 379 34.89 -47.18 1.52
CA LEU A 379 34.83 -45.81 1.00
C LEU A 379 35.80 -45.60 -0.15
N LYS A 380 37.00 -46.19 -0.12
CA LYS A 380 37.91 -46.17 -1.28
C LYS A 380 37.30 -46.83 -2.51
N ILE A 381 36.67 -48.00 -2.35
CA ILE A 381 36.01 -48.69 -3.47
C ILE A 381 34.86 -47.86 -4.04
N LEU A 382 34.02 -47.28 -3.16
CA LEU A 382 32.92 -46.40 -3.58
C LEU A 382 33.44 -45.15 -4.29
N MET A 383 34.50 -44.53 -3.78
CA MET A 383 35.09 -43.35 -4.40
C MET A 383 35.62 -43.65 -5.82
N HIS A 384 36.33 -44.78 -6.00
CA HIS A 384 36.77 -45.24 -7.32
C HIS A 384 35.58 -45.47 -8.27
N GLN A 385 34.50 -46.08 -7.76
CA GLN A 385 33.29 -46.30 -8.54
C GLN A 385 32.64 -44.97 -8.96
N TYR A 386 32.51 -44.01 -8.05
CA TYR A 386 31.94 -42.69 -8.34
C TYR A 386 32.78 -41.88 -9.32
N ILE A 387 34.11 -41.98 -9.24
CA ILE A 387 35.01 -41.37 -10.24
C ILE A 387 34.81 -42.04 -11.61
N ALA A 388 34.74 -43.37 -11.68
CA ALA A 388 34.52 -44.10 -12.94
C ALA A 388 33.13 -43.84 -13.56
N GLU A 389 32.11 -43.58 -12.74
CA GLU A 389 30.74 -43.26 -13.16
C GLU A 389 30.56 -41.77 -13.55
N ASN A 390 31.62 -40.97 -13.53
CA ASN A 390 31.58 -39.51 -13.73
C ASN A 390 30.64 -38.79 -12.74
N ASN A 391 30.61 -39.24 -11.47
CA ASN A 391 29.84 -38.61 -10.39
C ASN A 391 30.78 -37.95 -9.37
N PRO A 392 31.37 -36.78 -9.71
CA PRO A 392 32.41 -36.16 -8.91
C PRO A 392 31.89 -35.63 -7.56
N ASP A 393 30.60 -35.28 -7.45
CA ASP A 393 29.97 -34.80 -6.21
C ASP A 393 29.97 -35.89 -5.12
N GLN A 394 29.53 -37.10 -5.46
CA GLN A 394 29.52 -38.23 -4.52
C GLN A 394 30.94 -38.69 -4.17
N ALA A 395 31.86 -38.60 -5.12
CA ALA A 395 33.27 -38.88 -4.87
C ALA A 395 33.89 -37.88 -3.88
N GLN A 396 33.55 -36.59 -3.98
CA GLN A 396 34.01 -35.55 -3.05
C GLN A 396 33.47 -35.77 -1.63
N ILE A 397 32.17 -36.06 -1.50
CA ILE A 397 31.55 -36.36 -0.20
C ILE A 397 32.24 -37.56 0.45
N THR A 398 32.52 -38.59 -0.35
CA THR A 398 33.21 -39.79 0.10
C THR A 398 34.65 -39.51 0.54
N LEU A 399 35.35 -38.59 -0.13
CA LEU A 399 36.70 -38.15 0.23
C LEU A 399 36.70 -37.41 1.57
N ASP A 400 35.81 -36.43 1.76
CA ASP A 400 35.69 -35.67 3.01
C ASP A 400 35.38 -36.59 4.20
N GLU A 401 34.50 -37.57 3.98
CA GLU A 401 34.13 -38.60 4.96
C GLU A 401 35.31 -39.49 5.33
N LEU A 402 36.13 -39.87 4.34
CA LEU A 402 37.32 -40.69 4.53
C LEU A 402 38.39 -39.94 5.36
N PHE A 403 38.60 -38.64 5.13
CA PHE A 403 39.46 -37.81 5.98
C PHE A 403 38.95 -37.71 7.43
N SER A 404 37.63 -37.60 7.62
CA SER A 404 37.01 -37.56 8.95
C SER A 404 37.23 -38.86 9.73
N ILE A 405 37.10 -40.02 9.07
CA ILE A 405 37.31 -41.33 9.68
C ILE A 405 38.77 -41.53 10.08
N TRP A 406 39.72 -41.14 9.22
CA TRP A 406 41.15 -41.20 9.55
C TRP A 406 41.50 -40.39 10.81
N GLU A 407 40.95 -39.18 10.93
CA GLU A 407 41.14 -38.33 12.12
C GLU A 407 40.44 -38.91 13.36
N THR A 408 39.17 -39.31 13.23
CA THR A 408 38.32 -39.71 14.35
C THR A 408 38.81 -41.01 15.00
N PHE A 409 39.27 -41.97 14.19
CA PHE A 409 39.69 -43.28 14.69
C PHE A 409 41.21 -43.47 14.74
N SER A 410 41.99 -42.41 14.48
CA SER A 410 43.46 -42.45 14.49
C SER A 410 44.02 -43.57 13.60
N ILE A 411 43.48 -43.69 12.39
CA ILE A 411 43.94 -44.62 11.34
C ILE A 411 44.99 -43.91 10.49
N GLU A 412 46.04 -44.62 10.07
CA GLU A 412 47.10 -44.05 9.24
C GLU A 412 46.55 -43.58 7.88
N ARG A 413 46.91 -42.35 7.47
CA ARG A 413 46.47 -41.78 6.19
C ARG A 413 47.28 -42.38 5.06
N GLU A 414 46.59 -42.80 4.01
CA GLU A 414 47.23 -43.23 2.76
C GLU A 414 47.19 -42.11 1.73
N ASP A 415 48.09 -42.16 0.74
CA ASP A 415 48.14 -41.21 -0.38
C ASP A 415 46.94 -41.42 -1.32
N MET A 416 46.28 -40.33 -1.72
CA MET A 416 45.07 -40.30 -2.56
C MET A 416 45.20 -39.30 -3.72
N ASP A 417 46.42 -38.87 -4.05
CA ASP A 417 46.67 -37.79 -5.00
C ASP A 417 46.14 -38.07 -6.42
N ASP A 418 46.19 -39.32 -6.88
CA ASP A 418 45.72 -39.73 -8.22
C ASP A 418 44.19 -39.70 -8.34
N GLU A 419 43.48 -40.11 -7.29
CA GLU A 419 42.03 -40.06 -7.21
C GLU A 419 41.52 -38.61 -7.08
N ILE A 420 42.21 -37.79 -6.28
CA ILE A 420 41.92 -36.34 -6.16
C ILE A 420 42.15 -35.65 -7.50
N ARG A 421 43.23 -35.99 -8.22
CA ARG A 421 43.51 -35.49 -9.57
C ARG A 421 42.41 -35.86 -10.55
N SER A 422 42.00 -37.13 -10.57
CA SER A 422 40.93 -37.61 -11.47
C SER A 422 39.60 -36.92 -11.19
N MET A 423 39.27 -36.71 -9.90
CA MET A 423 38.08 -35.99 -9.47
C MET A 423 38.13 -34.50 -9.84
N ALA A 424 39.28 -33.86 -9.68
CA ALA A 424 39.48 -32.46 -10.06
C ALA A 424 39.30 -32.25 -11.57
N ILE A 425 39.78 -33.16 -12.40
CA ILE A 425 39.57 -33.14 -13.86
C ILE A 425 38.08 -33.25 -14.20
N LEU A 426 37.33 -34.11 -13.51
CA LEU A 426 35.87 -34.23 -13.71
C LEU A 426 35.13 -32.93 -13.33
N PHE A 427 35.51 -32.27 -12.24
CA PHE A 427 34.92 -30.98 -11.85
C PHE A 427 35.31 -29.83 -12.79
N LEU A 428 36.49 -29.89 -13.42
CA LEU A 428 36.85 -28.95 -14.48
C LEU A 428 35.95 -29.11 -15.70
N ASN A 429 35.63 -30.35 -16.09
CA ASN A 429 34.70 -30.62 -17.21
C ASN A 429 33.27 -30.15 -16.93
N THR A 430 32.85 -30.05 -15.65
CA THR A 430 31.54 -29.54 -15.24
C THR A 430 31.56 -28.05 -14.85
N ASN A 431 32.68 -27.35 -15.06
CA ASN A 431 32.88 -25.92 -14.77
C ASN A 431 32.75 -25.53 -13.28
N GLN A 432 33.04 -26.44 -12.35
CA GLN A 432 32.94 -26.21 -10.91
C GLN A 432 34.30 -25.85 -10.27
N PHE A 433 34.86 -24.72 -10.69
CA PHE A 433 36.23 -24.29 -10.34
C PHE A 433 36.49 -24.13 -8.83
N SER A 434 35.47 -23.75 -8.06
CA SER A 434 35.61 -23.56 -6.60
C SER A 434 35.88 -24.87 -5.85
N ILE A 435 35.36 -25.98 -6.37
CA ILE A 435 35.57 -27.30 -5.77
C ILE A 435 36.97 -27.81 -6.13
N VAL A 436 37.43 -27.54 -7.34
CA VAL A 436 38.79 -27.84 -7.78
C VAL A 436 39.82 -27.12 -6.89
N ASP A 437 39.58 -25.86 -6.53
CA ASP A 437 40.44 -25.10 -5.61
C ASP A 437 40.55 -25.75 -4.21
N LYS A 438 39.48 -26.41 -3.75
CA LYS A 438 39.50 -27.17 -2.48
C LYS A 438 40.26 -28.47 -2.63
N LEU A 439 40.02 -29.20 -3.72
CA LEU A 439 40.70 -30.46 -4.02
C LEU A 439 42.21 -30.30 -4.14
N ILE A 440 42.68 -29.21 -4.76
CA ILE A 440 44.11 -28.88 -4.84
C ILE A 440 44.78 -28.80 -3.45
N ASN A 441 44.06 -28.33 -2.43
CA ASN A 441 44.61 -28.23 -1.07
C ASN A 441 44.75 -29.60 -0.37
N TYR A 442 44.02 -30.62 -0.83
CA TYR A 442 44.11 -31.98 -0.30
C TYR A 442 45.22 -32.81 -0.94
N VAL A 443 45.72 -32.40 -2.11
CA VAL A 443 46.84 -33.05 -2.81
C VAL A 443 48.14 -32.83 -2.05
N GLN A 444 48.91 -33.88 -1.78
CA GLN A 444 50.20 -33.78 -1.09
C GLN A 444 51.35 -33.45 -2.05
N SER A 445 51.26 -33.93 -3.30
CA SER A 445 52.25 -33.72 -4.35
C SER A 445 52.16 -32.32 -4.99
N TYR A 446 53.23 -31.55 -4.83
CA TYR A 446 53.37 -30.22 -5.44
C TYR A 446 53.27 -30.25 -6.98
N SER A 447 53.71 -31.34 -7.62
CA SER A 447 53.66 -31.47 -9.08
C SER A 447 52.22 -31.54 -9.61
N ILE A 448 51.34 -32.27 -8.93
CA ILE A 448 49.93 -32.42 -9.28
C ILE A 448 49.15 -31.14 -8.95
N GLN A 449 49.46 -30.47 -7.83
CA GLN A 449 48.88 -29.17 -7.49
C GLN A 449 49.12 -28.12 -8.60
N LYS A 450 50.35 -28.06 -9.12
CA LYS A 450 50.72 -27.13 -10.19
C LYS A 450 49.97 -27.45 -11.49
N GLU A 451 49.92 -28.72 -11.89
CA GLU A 451 49.20 -29.18 -13.08
C GLU A 451 47.71 -28.83 -13.01
N LEU A 452 47.03 -29.13 -11.90
CA LEU A 452 45.60 -28.85 -11.73
C LEU A 452 45.30 -27.34 -11.72
N THR A 453 46.21 -26.52 -11.17
CA THR A 453 46.07 -25.06 -11.18
C THR A 453 46.15 -24.50 -12.60
N GLU A 454 47.07 -25.00 -13.42
CA GLU A 454 47.21 -24.61 -14.84
C GLU A 454 45.99 -25.03 -15.67
N LEU A 455 45.51 -26.27 -15.50
CA LEU A 455 44.31 -26.78 -16.20
C LEU A 455 43.05 -26.01 -15.82
N ARG A 456 42.90 -25.64 -14.54
CA ARG A 456 41.80 -24.79 -14.05
C ARG A 456 41.77 -23.43 -14.73
N GLN A 457 42.92 -22.75 -14.80
CA GLN A 457 43.01 -21.43 -15.43
C GLN A 457 42.62 -21.48 -16.91
N GLN A 458 43.09 -22.48 -17.64
CA GLN A 458 42.75 -22.67 -19.05
C GLN A 458 41.25 -22.94 -19.27
N ALA A 459 40.65 -23.82 -18.46
CA ALA A 459 39.23 -24.15 -18.54
C ALA A 459 38.33 -22.95 -18.18
N GLU A 460 38.69 -22.16 -17.17
CA GLU A 460 37.93 -20.96 -16.79
C GLU A 460 37.96 -19.88 -17.87
N GLU A 461 39.11 -19.67 -18.52
CA GLU A 461 39.23 -18.75 -19.65
C GLU A 461 38.39 -19.18 -20.86
N GLN A 462 38.36 -20.48 -21.17
CA GLN A 462 37.55 -21.02 -22.25
C GLN A 462 36.05 -20.86 -21.97
N PHE A 463 35.60 -21.22 -20.77
CA PHE A 463 34.20 -21.07 -20.35
C PHE A 463 33.71 -19.61 -20.42
N ARG A 464 34.58 -18.65 -20.02
CA ARG A 464 34.26 -17.21 -20.13
C ARG A 464 34.07 -16.76 -21.57
N ARG A 465 34.80 -17.32 -22.53
CA ARG A 465 34.64 -17.01 -23.97
C ARG A 465 33.34 -17.57 -24.52
N GLU A 466 33.08 -18.86 -24.28
CA GLU A 466 31.87 -19.55 -24.77
C GLU A 466 30.58 -18.91 -24.23
N LYS A 467 30.55 -18.56 -22.93
CA LYS A 467 29.40 -17.88 -22.31
C LYS A 467 29.15 -16.49 -22.88
N LYS A 468 30.22 -15.80 -23.30
CA LYS A 468 30.10 -14.48 -23.94
C LYS A 468 29.47 -14.61 -25.32
N ASP A 469 29.88 -15.61 -26.10
CA ASP A 469 29.36 -15.89 -27.44
C ASP A 469 27.89 -16.37 -27.40
N GLU A 470 27.52 -17.21 -26.44
CA GLU A 470 26.14 -17.64 -26.21
C GLU A 470 25.23 -16.45 -25.82
N GLN A 471 25.71 -15.56 -24.95
CA GLN A 471 25.00 -14.33 -24.62
C GLN A 471 24.79 -13.45 -25.86
N TYR A 472 25.80 -13.28 -26.71
CA TYR A 472 25.66 -12.53 -27.96
C TYR A 472 24.65 -13.17 -28.92
N ALA A 473 24.64 -14.51 -29.04
CA ALA A 473 23.66 -15.22 -29.87
C ALA A 473 22.22 -15.06 -29.34
N ASN A 474 22.03 -15.18 -28.03
CA ASN A 474 20.73 -14.99 -27.38
C ASN A 474 20.23 -13.54 -27.47
N PHE A 475 21.13 -12.55 -27.31
CA PHE A 475 20.79 -11.15 -27.55
C PHE A 475 20.43 -10.88 -29.01
N SER A 476 21.16 -11.47 -29.97
CA SER A 476 20.86 -11.33 -31.39
C SER A 476 19.48 -11.92 -31.75
N ASN A 477 19.16 -13.11 -31.24
CA ASN A 477 17.84 -13.72 -31.43
C ASN A 477 16.73 -12.91 -30.76
N ALA A 478 16.93 -12.46 -29.51
CA ALA A 478 15.95 -11.60 -28.82
C ALA A 478 15.72 -10.28 -29.57
N ILE A 479 16.78 -9.66 -30.10
CA ILE A 479 16.67 -8.47 -30.94
C ILE A 479 15.90 -8.77 -32.24
N SER A 480 16.11 -9.93 -32.86
CA SER A 480 15.39 -10.30 -34.08
C SER A 480 13.89 -10.51 -33.86
N VAL A 481 13.51 -11.15 -32.74
CA VAL A 481 12.11 -11.37 -32.35
C VAL A 481 11.46 -10.05 -31.94
N LEU A 482 12.15 -9.20 -31.16
CA LEU A 482 11.64 -7.88 -30.83
C LEU A 482 11.44 -7.02 -32.08
N LYS A 483 12.36 -7.09 -33.06
CA LYS A 483 12.20 -6.40 -34.34
C LYS A 483 11.00 -6.92 -35.13
N SER A 484 10.70 -8.22 -35.13
CA SER A 484 9.51 -8.73 -35.82
C SER A 484 8.23 -8.25 -35.17
N TYR A 485 8.13 -8.28 -33.82
CA TYR A 485 6.97 -7.74 -33.11
C TYR A 485 6.78 -6.25 -33.34
N ILE A 486 7.86 -5.46 -33.34
CA ILE A 486 7.80 -4.02 -33.64
C ILE A 486 7.30 -3.81 -35.07
N ASN A 487 7.76 -4.59 -36.05
CA ASN A 487 7.30 -4.47 -37.43
C ASN A 487 5.82 -4.86 -37.57
N ASP A 488 5.38 -5.95 -36.94
CA ASP A 488 3.97 -6.38 -36.97
C ASP A 488 3.05 -5.32 -36.33
N GLU A 489 3.50 -4.70 -35.23
CA GLU A 489 2.79 -3.61 -34.55
C GLU A 489 2.70 -2.36 -35.44
N ILE A 490 3.80 -1.98 -36.11
CA ILE A 490 3.81 -0.87 -37.08
C ILE A 490 2.85 -1.14 -38.23
N ASP A 491 2.82 -2.36 -38.77
CA ASP A 491 1.91 -2.74 -39.85
C ASP A 491 0.44 -2.65 -39.41
N MET A 492 0.12 -3.13 -38.20
CA MET A 492 -1.24 -3.00 -37.63
C MET A 492 -1.65 -1.53 -37.47
N PHE A 493 -0.76 -0.67 -36.95
CA PHE A 493 -1.05 0.76 -36.82
C PHE A 493 -1.21 1.45 -38.17
N THR A 494 -0.42 1.07 -39.16
CA THR A 494 -0.52 1.62 -40.53
C THR A 494 -1.88 1.31 -41.15
N VAL A 495 -2.33 0.06 -41.05
CA VAL A 495 -3.66 -0.36 -41.53
C VAL A 495 -4.76 0.40 -40.77
N SER A 496 -4.71 0.40 -39.44
CA SER A 496 -5.72 1.06 -38.60
C SER A 496 -5.79 2.58 -38.84
N ASN A 497 -4.65 3.24 -39.06
CA ASN A 497 -4.61 4.67 -39.38
C ASN A 497 -5.16 4.96 -40.78
N SER A 498 -4.93 4.08 -41.76
CA SER A 498 -5.51 4.24 -43.10
C SER A 498 -7.05 4.21 -43.08
N GLU A 499 -7.64 3.33 -42.26
CA GLU A 499 -9.09 3.25 -42.06
C GLU A 499 -9.61 4.48 -41.31
N PHE A 500 -8.89 4.90 -40.27
CA PHE A 500 -9.20 6.12 -39.53
C PHE A 500 -9.22 7.36 -40.44
N TYR A 501 -8.21 7.54 -41.30
CA TYR A 501 -8.19 8.68 -42.23
C TYR A 501 -9.35 8.62 -43.24
N LYS A 502 -9.74 7.43 -43.73
CA LYS A 502 -10.93 7.28 -44.59
C LYS A 502 -12.22 7.71 -43.86
N TYR A 503 -12.36 7.32 -42.59
CA TYR A 503 -13.48 7.72 -41.75
C TYR A 503 -13.53 9.24 -41.53
N ILE A 504 -12.38 9.87 -41.24
CA ILE A 504 -12.29 11.33 -41.13
C ILE A 504 -12.69 12.01 -42.46
N GLU A 505 -12.20 11.52 -43.61
CA GLU A 505 -12.56 12.10 -44.91
C GLU A 505 -14.07 11.98 -45.19
N GLN A 506 -14.72 10.92 -44.72
CA GLN A 506 -16.18 10.83 -44.75
C GLN A 506 -16.84 11.90 -43.87
N LEU A 507 -16.39 12.10 -42.63
CA LEU A 507 -16.91 13.15 -41.74
C LEU A 507 -16.73 14.56 -42.33
N LYS A 508 -15.61 14.82 -43.04
CA LYS A 508 -15.40 16.07 -43.77
C LYS A 508 -16.41 16.27 -44.89
N LYS A 509 -16.70 15.23 -45.68
CA LYS A 509 -17.73 15.27 -46.74
C LYS A 509 -19.13 15.52 -46.19
N GLU A 510 -19.41 15.03 -44.98
CA GLU A 510 -20.68 15.24 -44.27
C GLU A 510 -20.77 16.63 -43.59
N GLY A 511 -19.70 17.45 -43.63
CA GLY A 511 -19.66 18.77 -42.98
C GLY A 511 -19.47 18.73 -41.46
N LYS A 512 -19.21 17.57 -40.87
CA LYS A 512 -19.06 17.35 -39.41
C LYS A 512 -17.62 17.61 -38.94
N ILE A 513 -17.14 18.82 -39.18
CA ILE A 513 -15.73 19.19 -38.94
C ILE A 513 -15.35 19.09 -37.45
N LEU A 514 -16.25 19.48 -36.53
CA LEU A 514 -15.98 19.40 -35.09
C LEU A 514 -15.82 17.95 -34.60
N GLU A 515 -16.65 17.03 -35.09
CA GLU A 515 -16.53 15.60 -34.78
C GLU A 515 -15.22 15.04 -35.34
N ALA A 516 -14.87 15.37 -36.60
CA ALA A 516 -13.60 14.97 -37.18
C ALA A 516 -12.40 15.44 -36.35
N THR A 517 -12.42 16.67 -35.84
CA THR A 517 -11.35 17.19 -34.97
C THR A 517 -11.30 16.50 -33.61
N SER A 518 -12.45 16.14 -33.03
CA SER A 518 -12.51 15.40 -31.77
C SER A 518 -11.91 13.99 -31.91
N GLU A 519 -12.24 13.30 -33.00
CA GLU A 519 -11.72 11.96 -33.30
C GLU A 519 -10.22 11.99 -33.56
N PHE A 520 -9.71 13.00 -34.28
CA PHE A 520 -8.28 13.25 -34.40
C PHE A 520 -7.60 13.45 -33.05
N LYS A 521 -8.18 14.26 -32.15
CA LYS A 521 -7.62 14.46 -30.80
C LYS A 521 -7.58 13.17 -30.00
N LYS A 522 -8.68 12.41 -29.97
CA LYS A 522 -8.74 11.11 -29.27
C LYS A 522 -7.66 10.16 -29.78
N ARG A 523 -7.52 10.05 -31.11
CA ARG A 523 -6.53 9.19 -31.74
C ARG A 523 -5.09 9.64 -31.44
N ALA A 524 -4.82 10.94 -31.53
CA ALA A 524 -3.53 11.51 -31.19
C ALA A 524 -3.18 11.28 -29.70
N SER A 525 -4.11 11.56 -28.78
CA SER A 525 -3.91 11.30 -27.35
C SER A 525 -3.64 9.83 -27.06
N TRP A 526 -4.30 8.91 -27.77
CA TRP A 526 -4.04 7.49 -27.64
C TRP A 526 -2.60 7.13 -28.03
N PHE A 527 -2.12 7.54 -29.21
CA PHE A 527 -0.74 7.27 -29.63
C PHE A 527 0.31 7.96 -28.75
N LYS A 528 0.02 9.15 -28.21
CA LYS A 528 0.86 9.83 -27.22
C LYS A 528 0.99 9.01 -25.94
N ASN A 529 -0.11 8.44 -25.45
CA ASN A 529 -0.13 7.63 -24.23
C ASN A 529 0.56 6.28 -24.41
N VAL A 530 0.48 5.68 -25.61
CA VAL A 530 1.16 4.40 -25.92
C VAL A 530 2.65 4.61 -26.26
N GLY A 531 3.09 5.85 -26.49
CA GLY A 531 4.51 6.19 -26.67
C GLY A 531 5.00 6.24 -28.12
N HIS A 532 4.13 6.05 -29.11
CA HIS A 532 4.48 6.19 -30.53
C HIS A 532 4.41 7.66 -30.97
N LEU A 533 5.44 8.42 -30.57
CA LEU A 533 5.50 9.86 -30.82
C LEU A 533 5.50 10.20 -32.32
N ASP A 534 6.15 9.40 -33.17
CA ASP A 534 6.20 9.67 -34.61
C ASP A 534 4.80 9.64 -35.26
N ILE A 535 4.01 8.61 -34.94
CA ILE A 535 2.62 8.47 -35.41
C ILE A 535 1.72 9.55 -34.78
N PHE A 536 1.94 9.86 -33.50
CA PHE A 536 1.25 10.96 -32.84
C PHE A 536 1.47 12.29 -33.58
N ASN A 537 2.71 12.62 -33.95
CA ASN A 537 3.03 13.85 -34.65
C ASN A 537 2.44 13.86 -36.07
N GLU A 538 2.40 12.72 -36.77
CA GLU A 538 1.74 12.59 -38.08
C GLU A 538 0.23 12.90 -37.99
N ILE A 539 -0.47 12.29 -37.03
CA ILE A 539 -1.91 12.50 -36.82
C ILE A 539 -2.18 13.95 -36.40
N LEU A 540 -1.31 14.52 -35.57
CA LEU A 540 -1.41 15.91 -35.14
C LEU A 540 -1.19 16.89 -36.32
N ILE A 541 -0.27 16.59 -37.24
CA ILE A 541 -0.07 17.35 -38.48
C ILE A 541 -1.36 17.35 -39.34
N HIS A 542 -2.03 16.20 -39.47
CA HIS A 542 -3.30 16.11 -40.18
C HIS A 542 -4.42 16.92 -39.49
N LEU A 543 -4.49 16.89 -38.16
CA LEU A 543 -5.41 17.71 -37.37
C LEU A 543 -5.14 19.21 -37.57
N LEU A 544 -3.88 19.63 -37.51
CA LEU A 544 -3.48 21.01 -37.74
C LEU A 544 -3.83 21.48 -39.16
N GLY A 545 -3.68 20.59 -40.15
CA GLY A 545 -4.11 20.85 -41.52
C GLY A 545 -5.63 21.08 -41.61
N LEU A 546 -6.42 20.25 -40.94
CA LEU A 546 -7.87 20.38 -40.87
C LEU A 546 -8.32 21.69 -40.20
N TYR A 547 -7.59 22.13 -39.15
CA TYR A 547 -7.87 23.42 -38.52
C TYR A 547 -7.61 24.60 -39.47
N ILE A 548 -6.53 24.56 -40.25
CA ILE A 548 -6.26 25.60 -41.27
C ILE A 548 -7.33 25.58 -42.37
N ASP A 549 -7.75 24.40 -42.83
CA ASP A 549 -8.75 24.28 -43.89
C ASP A 549 -10.15 24.76 -43.47
N SER A 550 -10.40 24.80 -42.16
CA SER A 550 -11.69 25.16 -41.56
C SER A 550 -11.66 26.50 -40.82
N ASP A 551 -10.65 27.33 -41.05
CA ASP A 551 -10.47 28.66 -40.44
C ASP A 551 -10.44 28.68 -38.89
N MET A 552 -10.10 27.56 -38.25
CA MET A 552 -10.05 27.39 -36.79
C MET A 552 -8.66 27.65 -36.22
N PHE A 553 -8.20 28.90 -36.31
CA PHE A 553 -6.83 29.30 -35.93
C PHE A 553 -6.53 29.26 -34.42
N LEU A 554 -7.51 29.49 -33.53
CA LEU A 554 -7.27 29.44 -32.08
C LEU A 554 -7.01 28.01 -31.57
N PRO A 555 -7.86 27.00 -31.91
CA PRO A 555 -7.54 25.59 -31.62
C PRO A 555 -6.23 25.13 -32.24
N PHE A 556 -5.92 25.61 -33.46
CA PHE A 556 -4.63 25.33 -34.11
C PHE A 556 -3.45 25.76 -33.23
N LEU A 557 -3.45 26.99 -32.71
CA LEU A 557 -2.35 27.53 -31.90
C LEU A 557 -2.16 26.74 -30.59
N GLN A 558 -3.23 26.25 -29.99
CA GLN A 558 -3.17 25.42 -28.78
C GLN A 558 -2.53 24.06 -29.06
N GLU A 559 -2.95 23.39 -30.14
CA GLU A 559 -2.46 22.05 -30.48
C GLU A 559 -1.06 22.06 -31.10
N LEU A 560 -0.65 23.16 -31.73
CA LEU A 560 0.70 23.30 -32.29
C LEU A 560 1.81 23.12 -31.25
N VAL A 561 1.54 23.51 -29.99
CA VAL A 561 2.48 23.36 -28.85
C VAL A 561 2.75 21.89 -28.52
N ASN A 562 1.89 20.96 -28.96
CA ASN A 562 2.06 19.54 -28.71
C ASN A 562 3.02 18.84 -29.70
N LEU A 563 3.33 19.44 -30.85
CA LEU A 563 4.35 18.93 -31.78
C LEU A 563 5.77 19.10 -31.21
N ARG A 564 6.70 18.19 -31.54
CA ARG A 564 8.13 18.38 -31.25
C ARG A 564 8.66 19.63 -31.93
N ASN A 565 9.65 20.31 -31.31
CA ASN A 565 10.16 21.59 -31.81
C ASN A 565 10.60 21.52 -33.29
N GLU A 566 11.34 20.48 -33.69
CA GLU A 566 11.82 20.33 -35.07
C GLU A 566 10.68 20.14 -36.08
N GLU A 567 9.71 19.28 -35.76
CA GLU A 567 8.52 19.04 -36.61
C GLU A 567 7.61 20.27 -36.65
N ARG A 568 7.50 21.01 -35.54
CA ARG A 568 6.75 22.26 -35.46
C ARG A 568 7.35 23.32 -36.38
N THR A 569 8.66 23.50 -36.34
CA THR A 569 9.39 24.41 -37.23
C THR A 569 9.22 24.01 -38.69
N ASN A 570 9.37 22.72 -39.01
CA ASN A 570 9.21 22.19 -40.36
C ASN A 570 7.78 22.33 -40.89
N TYR A 571 6.77 22.04 -40.07
CA TYR A 571 5.36 22.18 -40.42
C TYR A 571 4.98 23.65 -40.64
N LEU A 572 5.34 24.54 -39.71
CA LEU A 572 5.10 25.98 -39.86
C LEU A 572 5.71 26.51 -41.14
N LYS A 573 6.98 26.17 -41.42
CA LYS A 573 7.67 26.56 -42.66
C LYS A 573 6.94 26.11 -43.94
N ARG A 574 6.49 24.85 -44.00
CA ARG A 574 5.76 24.30 -45.16
C ARG A 574 4.35 24.88 -45.31
N SER A 575 3.70 25.16 -44.18
CA SER A 575 2.30 25.60 -44.11
C SER A 575 2.10 27.11 -44.22
N THR A 576 3.18 27.92 -44.13
CA THR A 576 3.12 29.40 -44.13
C THR A 576 2.26 29.97 -45.26
N GLY A 577 2.46 29.52 -46.50
CA GLY A 577 1.68 30.01 -47.65
C GLY A 577 0.18 29.67 -47.56
N LYS A 578 -0.15 28.50 -47.01
CA LYS A 578 -1.55 28.08 -46.80
C LYS A 578 -2.21 28.90 -45.69
N ILE A 579 -1.48 29.14 -44.59
CA ILE A 579 -1.90 29.99 -43.48
C ILE A 579 -2.14 31.43 -43.97
N GLN A 580 -1.20 31.98 -44.74
CA GLN A 580 -1.30 33.32 -45.32
C GLN A 580 -2.57 33.46 -46.18
N ASN A 581 -2.77 32.55 -47.14
CA ASN A 581 -3.92 32.59 -48.04
C ASN A 581 -5.27 32.53 -47.29
N ARG A 582 -5.33 31.74 -46.20
CA ARG A 582 -6.55 31.64 -45.39
C ARG A 582 -6.80 32.87 -44.53
N ILE A 583 -5.77 33.42 -43.90
CA ILE A 583 -5.88 34.69 -43.18
C ILE A 583 -6.29 35.81 -44.14
N GLU A 584 -5.73 35.87 -45.36
CA GLU A 584 -6.15 36.82 -46.39
C GLU A 584 -7.62 36.65 -46.81
N SER A 585 -8.13 35.41 -46.88
CA SER A 585 -9.55 35.17 -47.14
C SER A 585 -10.46 35.61 -45.99
N LEU A 586 -10.03 35.44 -44.73
CA LEU A 586 -10.74 35.93 -43.56
C LEU A 586 -10.72 37.46 -43.45
N ILE A 587 -9.62 38.10 -43.83
CA ILE A 587 -9.54 39.57 -43.91
C ILE A 587 -10.60 40.10 -44.90
N LYS A 588 -10.87 39.36 -45.99
CA LYS A 588 -11.89 39.72 -46.99
C LYS A 588 -13.34 39.42 -46.56
N SER A 589 -13.57 38.49 -45.63
CA SER A 589 -14.92 38.14 -45.16
C SER A 589 -15.47 39.08 -44.08
N GLU A 590 -14.64 39.98 -43.56
CA GLU A 590 -14.99 41.06 -42.61
C GLU A 590 -15.55 40.65 -41.23
N GLU A 591 -15.59 39.35 -40.90
CA GLU A 591 -16.06 38.89 -39.59
C GLU A 591 -14.97 39.01 -38.51
N SER A 592 -15.21 39.87 -37.51
CA SER A 592 -14.41 40.02 -36.28
C SER A 592 -12.93 40.41 -36.46
N LEU A 593 -12.70 41.62 -36.99
CA LEU A 593 -11.38 42.23 -37.18
C LEU A 593 -10.42 42.12 -35.97
N ASP A 594 -10.93 42.14 -34.73
CA ASP A 594 -10.10 42.01 -33.53
C ASP A 594 -9.56 40.58 -33.32
N LYS A 595 -10.31 39.55 -33.74
CA LYS A 595 -9.81 38.17 -33.72
C LYS A 595 -8.68 37.98 -34.73
N ILE A 596 -8.77 38.63 -35.89
CA ILE A 596 -7.73 38.57 -36.93
C ILE A 596 -6.43 39.22 -36.43
N ASP A 597 -6.51 40.35 -35.71
CA ASP A 597 -5.33 41.01 -35.12
C ASP A 597 -4.63 40.09 -34.09
N GLN A 598 -5.40 39.42 -33.22
CA GLN A 598 -4.87 38.45 -32.26
C GLN A 598 -4.24 37.23 -32.94
N ILE A 599 -4.84 36.73 -34.03
CA ILE A 599 -4.30 35.60 -34.80
C ILE A 599 -2.94 35.98 -35.39
N LEU A 600 -2.84 37.15 -36.04
CA LEU A 600 -1.62 37.64 -36.67
C LEU A 600 -0.49 37.88 -35.65
N ASP A 601 -0.78 38.48 -34.50
CA ASP A 601 0.22 38.70 -33.43
C ASP A 601 0.74 37.37 -32.85
N ASN A 602 -0.15 36.40 -32.63
CA ASN A 602 0.23 35.08 -32.13
C ASN A 602 1.10 34.32 -33.13
N PHE A 603 0.76 34.36 -34.42
CA PHE A 603 1.61 33.76 -35.45
C PHE A 603 2.97 34.45 -35.52
N ALA A 604 3.04 35.78 -35.54
CA ALA A 604 4.30 36.50 -35.57
C ALA A 604 5.21 36.14 -34.37
N ARG A 605 4.62 35.98 -33.17
CA ARG A 605 5.36 35.53 -31.99
C ARG A 605 5.88 34.10 -32.14
N ILE A 606 5.05 33.18 -32.64
CA ILE A 606 5.43 31.77 -32.80
C ILE A 606 6.53 31.63 -33.86
N TYR A 607 6.39 32.26 -35.02
CA TYR A 607 7.39 32.21 -36.08
C TYR A 607 8.75 32.76 -35.60
N ARG A 608 8.77 33.85 -34.81
CA ARG A 608 10.01 34.36 -34.18
C ARG A 608 10.61 33.38 -33.17
N ASN A 609 9.80 32.79 -32.30
CA ASN A 609 10.28 31.83 -31.29
C ASN A 609 10.91 30.58 -31.93
N HIS A 610 10.51 30.22 -33.15
CA HIS A 610 11.07 29.09 -33.92
C HIS A 610 12.15 29.51 -34.93
N LEU A 611 12.65 30.75 -34.85
CA LEU A 611 13.71 31.29 -35.72
C LEU A 611 13.35 31.27 -37.22
N LEU A 612 12.05 31.23 -37.57
CA LEU A 612 11.54 31.25 -38.94
C LEU A 612 11.39 32.70 -39.42
N TYR A 613 12.52 33.41 -39.51
CA TYR A 613 12.53 34.85 -39.74
C TYR A 613 11.99 35.26 -41.11
N ASP A 614 12.23 34.48 -42.16
CA ASP A 614 11.77 34.81 -43.51
C ASP A 614 10.26 34.59 -43.68
N GLU A 615 9.74 33.51 -43.10
CA GLU A 615 8.31 33.25 -43.03
C GLU A 615 7.62 34.27 -42.10
N ASN A 616 8.24 34.64 -40.98
CA ASN A 616 7.74 35.70 -40.10
C ASN A 616 7.59 37.03 -40.83
N LYS A 617 8.52 37.38 -41.74
CA LYS A 617 8.41 38.60 -42.55
C LYS A 617 7.13 38.63 -43.38
N THR A 618 6.71 37.48 -43.93
CA THR A 618 5.47 37.41 -44.72
C THR A 618 4.23 37.66 -43.87
N ILE A 619 4.16 37.08 -42.67
CA ILE A 619 3.06 37.28 -41.71
C ILE A 619 3.05 38.71 -41.15
N GLU A 620 4.22 39.26 -40.81
CA GLU A 620 4.32 40.64 -40.31
C GLU A 620 3.99 41.68 -41.39
N ARG A 621 4.35 41.44 -42.67
CA ARG A 621 3.88 42.28 -43.78
C ARG A 621 2.37 42.23 -43.93
N LEU A 622 1.77 41.03 -43.89
CA LEU A 622 0.32 40.87 -43.92
C LEU A 622 -0.35 41.60 -42.74
N HIS A 623 0.29 41.62 -41.57
CA HIS A 623 -0.19 42.31 -40.38
C HIS A 623 -0.12 43.84 -40.52
N VAL A 624 0.95 44.36 -41.11
CA VAL A 624 1.09 45.78 -41.47
C VAL A 624 0.02 46.19 -42.47
N ASP A 625 -0.16 45.40 -43.54
CA ASP A 625 -1.17 45.67 -44.58
C ASP A 625 -2.59 45.62 -44.02
N PHE A 626 -2.88 44.67 -43.12
CA PHE A 626 -4.15 44.60 -42.39
C PHE A 626 -4.40 45.86 -41.56
N LYS A 627 -3.43 46.33 -40.76
CA LYS A 627 -3.58 47.53 -39.92
C LYS A 627 -3.74 48.81 -40.77
N ILE A 628 -2.99 48.95 -41.87
CA ILE A 628 -3.16 50.08 -42.81
C ILE A 628 -4.53 50.00 -43.52
N GLY A 629 -4.96 48.81 -43.95
CA GLY A 629 -6.26 48.59 -44.58
C GLY A 629 -7.42 48.93 -43.64
N ARG A 630 -7.35 48.50 -42.38
CA ARG A 630 -8.32 48.85 -41.32
C ARG A 630 -8.33 50.36 -41.06
N ALA A 631 -7.17 51.00 -40.99
CA ALA A 631 -7.06 52.45 -40.84
C ALA A 631 -7.71 53.22 -42.00
N LYS A 632 -7.47 52.80 -43.26
CA LYS A 632 -8.11 53.38 -44.45
C LYS A 632 -9.63 53.21 -44.42
N LYS A 633 -10.11 52.02 -44.04
CA LYS A 633 -11.55 51.74 -43.99
C LYS A 633 -12.26 52.58 -42.92
N LEU A 634 -11.68 52.69 -41.72
CA LEU A 634 -12.21 53.52 -40.62
C LEU A 634 -12.38 54.98 -41.05
N LEU A 635 -11.43 55.53 -41.82
CA LEU A 635 -11.57 56.85 -42.42
C LEU A 635 -12.74 56.88 -43.41
N THR A 636 -12.92 55.91 -44.29
CA THR A 636 -14.03 55.95 -45.27
C THR A 636 -15.44 55.84 -44.66
N THR A 637 -15.63 55.20 -43.50
CA THR A 637 -16.96 54.93 -42.91
C THR A 637 -17.45 55.92 -41.85
N SER A 638 -16.58 56.72 -41.24
CA SER A 638 -16.94 57.66 -40.15
C SER A 638 -16.40 59.07 -40.44
N LYS A 639 -17.06 60.11 -39.90
CA LYS A 639 -16.62 61.53 -39.97
C LYS A 639 -16.09 62.09 -38.63
N GLY A 640 -16.00 61.29 -37.56
CA GLY A 640 -15.60 61.75 -36.22
C GLY A 640 -14.09 61.88 -35.97
N LEU A 641 -13.72 62.65 -34.93
CA LEU A 641 -12.33 62.87 -34.49
C LEU A 641 -11.77 61.71 -33.65
N ASP A 642 -12.62 61.03 -32.88
CA ASP A 642 -12.22 59.89 -32.04
C ASP A 642 -11.67 58.73 -32.89
N GLU A 643 -12.21 58.56 -34.10
CA GLU A 643 -11.71 57.57 -35.06
C GLU A 643 -10.36 57.97 -35.65
N CYS A 644 -10.05 59.27 -35.76
CA CYS A 644 -8.73 59.72 -36.19
C CYS A 644 -7.64 59.33 -35.16
N THR A 645 -7.95 59.37 -33.87
CA THR A 645 -7.03 58.88 -32.83
C THR A 645 -6.83 57.37 -32.92
N THR A 646 -7.90 56.62 -33.17
CA THR A 646 -7.84 55.15 -33.38
C THR A 646 -7.03 54.79 -34.64
N VAL A 647 -7.18 55.58 -35.71
CA VAL A 647 -6.39 55.46 -36.95
C VAL A 647 -4.91 55.74 -36.69
N LEU A 648 -4.58 56.77 -35.93
CA LEU A 648 -3.19 57.09 -35.57
C LEU A 648 -2.56 56.01 -34.69
N ASP A 649 -3.33 55.41 -33.77
CA ASP A 649 -2.88 54.27 -32.97
C ASP A 649 -2.68 53.02 -33.83
N LEU A 650 -3.57 52.73 -34.79
CA LEU A 650 -3.39 51.63 -35.74
C LEU A 650 -2.14 51.83 -36.62
N LEU A 651 -1.88 53.05 -37.08
CA LEU A 651 -0.66 53.38 -37.84
C LEU A 651 0.61 53.27 -36.97
N LYS A 652 0.54 53.72 -35.71
CA LYS A 652 1.65 53.56 -34.75
C LYS A 652 1.93 52.09 -34.47
N GLN A 653 0.88 51.27 -34.31
CA GLN A 653 1.04 49.83 -34.19
C GLN A 653 1.60 49.20 -35.46
N ALA A 654 1.17 49.65 -36.65
CA ALA A 654 1.74 49.22 -37.93
C ALA A 654 3.23 49.57 -38.04
N ASP A 655 3.65 50.76 -37.60
CA ASP A 655 5.07 51.13 -37.50
C ASP A 655 5.84 50.25 -36.51
N MET A 656 5.26 49.93 -35.36
CA MET A 656 5.89 49.01 -34.40
C MET A 656 6.00 47.58 -34.94
N VAL A 657 5.05 47.12 -35.76
CA VAL A 657 5.16 45.84 -36.48
C VAL A 657 6.23 45.95 -37.57
N TYR A 658 6.25 47.02 -38.35
CA TYR A 658 7.18 47.20 -39.45
C TYR A 658 8.64 47.41 -38.99
N GLN A 659 8.87 48.06 -37.85
CA GLN A 659 10.20 48.16 -37.22
C GLN A 659 10.77 46.77 -36.86
N ARG A 660 9.91 45.79 -36.57
CA ARG A 660 10.34 44.40 -36.29
C ARG A 660 10.84 43.68 -37.55
N LEU A 661 10.41 44.09 -38.75
CA LEU A 661 10.88 43.54 -40.04
C LEU A 661 12.35 43.87 -40.36
N SER A 662 12.96 44.82 -39.65
CA SER A 662 14.35 45.29 -39.87
C SER A 662 14.65 45.79 -41.30
N GLU A 663 13.61 46.16 -42.06
CA GLU A 663 13.78 46.74 -43.40
C GLU A 663 14.20 48.22 -43.30
N LYS A 664 15.28 48.60 -43.99
CA LYS A 664 15.76 49.99 -44.02
C LYS A 664 14.87 50.82 -44.95
N GLY A 665 13.95 51.57 -44.37
CA GLY A 665 13.17 52.59 -45.07
C GLY A 665 11.82 52.79 -44.40
N PRO A 666 11.35 54.02 -44.15
CA PRO A 666 10.17 54.23 -43.34
C PRO A 666 8.88 53.92 -44.13
N LEU A 667 7.93 53.19 -43.52
CA LEU A 667 6.63 52.79 -44.10
C LEU A 667 5.85 54.01 -44.66
N ASN A 668 5.39 53.97 -45.92
CA ASN A 668 4.70 55.09 -46.55
C ASN A 668 3.18 54.93 -46.47
N TYR A 669 2.55 55.74 -45.63
CA TYR A 669 1.09 55.84 -45.48
C TYR A 669 0.65 57.31 -45.57
N ASP A 670 1.37 58.12 -46.34
CA ASP A 670 1.12 59.56 -46.53
C ASP A 670 -0.33 59.84 -46.90
N ALA A 671 -0.92 59.08 -47.82
CA ALA A 671 -2.34 59.23 -48.20
C ALA A 671 -3.31 59.11 -47.01
N VAL A 672 -3.03 58.26 -46.03
CA VAL A 672 -3.87 58.09 -44.81
C VAL A 672 -3.67 59.27 -43.86
N LEU A 673 -2.43 59.76 -43.71
CA LEU A 673 -2.13 60.94 -42.91
C LEU A 673 -2.68 62.22 -43.52
N GLU A 674 -2.64 62.36 -44.85
CA GLU A 674 -3.24 63.50 -45.57
C GLU A 674 -4.75 63.59 -45.29
N ASP A 675 -5.46 62.47 -45.31
CA ASP A 675 -6.89 62.40 -44.98
C ASP A 675 -7.17 62.75 -43.51
N VAL A 676 -6.31 62.30 -42.59
CA VAL A 676 -6.40 62.67 -41.16
C VAL A 676 -6.16 64.18 -40.99
N VAL A 677 -5.12 64.75 -41.61
CA VAL A 677 -4.81 66.18 -41.55
C VAL A 677 -5.94 67.02 -42.14
N ASN A 678 -6.52 66.60 -43.26
CA ASN A 678 -7.68 67.27 -43.85
C ASN A 678 -8.87 67.34 -42.88
N ARG A 679 -9.19 66.24 -42.17
CA ARG A 679 -10.30 66.20 -41.20
C ARG A 679 -10.10 67.10 -40.01
N TYR A 680 -8.90 67.07 -39.42
CA TYR A 680 -8.54 67.98 -38.33
C TYR A 680 -8.65 69.45 -38.79
N LEU A 681 -8.18 69.78 -40.00
CA LEU A 681 -8.29 71.14 -40.57
C LEU A 681 -9.74 71.56 -40.84
N GLU A 682 -10.60 70.66 -41.32
CA GLU A 682 -12.02 70.93 -41.53
C GLU A 682 -12.73 71.24 -40.20
N GLN A 683 -12.46 70.46 -39.15
CA GLN A 683 -13.09 70.66 -37.85
C GLN A 683 -12.58 71.91 -37.11
N ILE A 684 -11.28 72.23 -37.23
CA ILE A 684 -10.73 73.50 -36.75
C ILE A 684 -11.43 74.68 -37.46
N GLY A 685 -11.70 74.54 -38.77
CA GLY A 685 -12.47 75.52 -39.54
C GLY A 685 -13.91 75.71 -39.03
N GLU A 686 -14.60 74.64 -38.62
CA GLU A 686 -15.94 74.73 -38.03
C GLU A 686 -15.92 75.33 -36.62
N LYS A 687 -15.01 74.91 -35.75
CA LYS A 687 -14.85 75.47 -34.39
C LYS A 687 -14.48 76.96 -34.42
N LEU A 688 -13.68 77.40 -35.39
CA LEU A 688 -13.38 78.82 -35.60
C LEU A 688 -14.61 79.63 -36.03
N LYS A 689 -15.50 79.06 -36.84
CA LYS A 689 -16.78 79.69 -37.20
C LYS A 689 -17.70 79.77 -35.99
N GLU A 690 -17.79 78.71 -35.20
CA GLU A 690 -18.58 78.65 -33.96
C GLU A 690 -18.11 79.68 -32.91
N LYS A 691 -16.79 79.80 -32.73
CA LYS A 691 -16.18 80.83 -31.88
C LYS A 691 -16.53 82.24 -32.36
N ARG A 692 -16.52 82.50 -33.68
CA ARG A 692 -16.91 83.82 -34.24
C ARG A 692 -18.39 84.12 -33.97
N THR A 693 -19.27 83.13 -34.13
CA THR A 693 -20.71 83.31 -33.85
C THR A 693 -21.00 83.57 -32.37
N LEU A 694 -20.28 82.93 -31.45
CA LEU A 694 -20.42 83.17 -30.00
C LEU A 694 -19.98 84.59 -29.60
N LYS A 695 -18.92 85.10 -30.23
CA LYS A 695 -18.38 86.45 -30.03
C LYS A 695 -19.32 87.55 -30.54
N GLU A 696 -20.06 87.28 -31.61
CA GLU A 696 -21.05 88.20 -32.18
C GLU A 696 -22.39 88.23 -31.40
N HIS A 697 -22.71 87.19 -30.63
CA HIS A 697 -23.98 87.06 -29.91
C HIS A 697 -23.88 87.23 -28.38
N GLY A 698 -22.70 87.59 -27.86
CA GLY A 698 -22.49 87.83 -26.42
C GLY A 698 -22.53 86.56 -25.55
N GLY A 699 -21.98 85.46 -26.05
CA GLY A 699 -21.93 84.17 -25.34
C GLY A 699 -21.02 84.17 -24.09
N GLU A 700 -21.18 83.15 -23.23
CA GLU A 700 -20.40 83.00 -22.00
C GLU A 700 -18.90 82.85 -22.30
N GLN A 701 -18.07 83.69 -21.65
CA GLN A 701 -16.60 83.71 -21.82
C GLN A 701 -15.93 82.35 -21.56
N LYS A 702 -16.54 81.49 -20.73
CA LYS A 702 -16.08 80.11 -20.49
C LYS A 702 -16.17 79.21 -21.72
N GLN A 703 -17.18 79.38 -22.59
CA GLN A 703 -17.31 78.61 -23.82
C GLN A 703 -16.32 79.08 -24.89
N GLU A 704 -16.04 80.39 -24.97
CA GLU A 704 -14.99 80.91 -25.85
C GLU A 704 -13.59 80.42 -25.46
N ASP A 705 -13.27 80.42 -24.16
CA ASP A 705 -12.00 79.90 -23.63
C ASP A 705 -11.82 78.40 -23.86
N PHE A 706 -12.91 77.63 -23.76
CA PHE A 706 -12.92 76.19 -24.02
C PHE A 706 -12.67 75.90 -25.51
N LEU A 707 -13.40 76.56 -26.40
CA LEU A 707 -13.20 76.46 -27.85
C LEU A 707 -11.79 76.91 -28.26
N GLN A 708 -11.26 77.96 -27.64
CA GLN A 708 -9.90 78.44 -27.90
C GLN A 708 -8.83 77.43 -27.47
N LYS A 709 -9.00 76.76 -26.33
CA LYS A 709 -8.11 75.68 -25.87
C LYS A 709 -8.19 74.46 -26.78
N GLU A 710 -9.38 74.07 -27.22
CA GLU A 710 -9.56 72.96 -28.16
C GLU A 710 -8.96 73.25 -29.53
N ILE A 711 -9.23 74.42 -30.12
CA ILE A 711 -8.64 74.84 -31.40
C ILE A 711 -7.11 74.83 -31.31
N SER A 712 -6.54 75.31 -30.20
CA SER A 712 -5.08 75.33 -29.99
C SER A 712 -4.49 73.92 -29.87
N ARG A 713 -5.22 73.00 -29.25
CA ARG A 713 -4.83 71.58 -29.12
C ARG A 713 -4.91 70.88 -30.46
N ASP A 714 -6.02 71.03 -31.18
CA ASP A 714 -6.26 70.39 -32.47
C ASP A 714 -5.26 70.88 -33.52
N LEU A 715 -4.90 72.16 -33.51
CA LEU A 715 -3.90 72.76 -34.42
C LEU A 715 -2.48 72.24 -34.14
N SER A 716 -2.11 72.12 -32.86
CA SER A 716 -0.83 71.52 -32.44
C SER A 716 -0.73 70.06 -32.88
N GLU A 717 -1.80 69.28 -32.69
CA GLU A 717 -1.84 67.88 -33.12
C GLU A 717 -1.82 67.76 -34.65
N THR A 718 -2.53 68.65 -35.37
CA THR A 718 -2.49 68.72 -36.84
C THR A 718 -1.09 68.98 -37.37
N ASN A 719 -0.35 69.93 -36.77
CA ASN A 719 1.05 70.20 -37.12
C ASN A 719 1.93 68.98 -36.88
N ARG A 720 1.78 68.34 -35.72
CA ARG A 720 2.54 67.13 -35.36
C ARG A 720 2.25 65.95 -36.30
N ILE A 721 1.03 65.82 -36.79
CA ILE A 721 0.65 64.79 -37.78
C ILE A 721 1.20 65.16 -39.17
N ASN A 722 1.12 66.43 -39.57
CA ASN A 722 1.64 66.90 -40.87
C ASN A 722 3.17 66.72 -40.99
N GLU A 723 3.92 66.91 -39.91
CA GLU A 723 5.37 66.64 -39.88
C GLU A 723 5.74 65.18 -40.19
N LYS A 724 4.78 64.25 -40.03
CA LYS A 724 4.97 62.83 -40.35
C LYS A 724 4.73 62.47 -41.83
N ILE A 725 4.05 63.33 -42.60
CA ILE A 725 3.80 63.12 -44.05
C ILE A 725 5.11 63.29 -44.82
N LYS A 726 5.62 62.27 -45.51
CA LYS A 726 6.95 62.34 -46.15
C LYS A 726 6.95 63.08 -47.47
N ASP A 727 5.86 63.06 -48.22
CA ASP A 727 5.74 63.86 -49.43
C ASP A 727 5.89 65.35 -49.10
N THR A 728 6.98 65.92 -49.60
CA THR A 728 7.36 67.31 -49.35
C THR A 728 6.36 68.29 -49.96
N ARG A 729 5.66 67.92 -51.04
CA ARG A 729 4.61 68.75 -51.64
C ARG A 729 3.35 68.78 -50.77
N SER A 730 2.82 67.63 -50.36
CA SER A 730 1.67 67.57 -49.46
C SER A 730 1.96 68.19 -48.09
N ARG A 731 3.13 67.92 -47.50
CA ARG A 731 3.54 68.55 -46.23
C ARG A 731 3.57 70.07 -46.34
N ALA A 732 4.18 70.63 -47.38
CA ALA A 732 4.25 72.07 -47.60
C ALA A 732 2.87 72.69 -47.85
N LYS A 733 1.99 72.00 -48.58
CA LYS A 733 0.60 72.41 -48.82
C LYS A 733 -0.17 72.56 -47.50
N PHE A 734 -0.07 71.58 -46.60
CA PHE A 734 -0.75 71.63 -45.30
C PHE A 734 -0.09 72.61 -44.33
N HIS A 735 1.24 72.72 -44.33
CA HIS A 735 1.95 73.66 -43.46
C HIS A 735 1.58 75.12 -43.78
N LYS A 736 1.43 75.44 -45.07
CA LYS A 736 0.92 76.74 -45.51
C LYS A 736 -0.50 76.99 -44.98
N ARG A 737 -1.38 75.99 -45.04
CA ARG A 737 -2.77 76.10 -44.59
C ARG A 737 -2.90 76.19 -43.06
N ILE A 738 -2.01 75.53 -42.31
CA ILE A 738 -1.94 75.65 -40.83
C ILE A 738 -1.41 77.02 -40.43
N ALA A 739 -0.37 77.53 -41.10
CA ALA A 739 0.19 78.86 -40.84
C ALA A 739 -0.81 80.00 -41.09
N GLU A 740 -1.68 79.86 -42.10
CA GLU A 740 -2.78 80.78 -42.37
C GLU A 740 -3.78 80.83 -41.19
N ILE A 741 -4.09 79.68 -40.58
CA ILE A 741 -4.98 79.59 -39.40
C ILE A 741 -4.29 80.12 -38.11
N GLU A 742 -3.00 79.85 -37.91
CA GLU A 742 -2.22 80.35 -36.76
C GLU A 742 -2.09 81.88 -36.74
N SER A 743 -1.98 82.50 -37.92
CA SER A 743 -1.95 83.95 -38.08
C SER A 743 -3.26 84.61 -37.65
N GLU A 744 -4.41 83.97 -37.93
CA GLU A 744 -5.72 84.45 -37.47
C GLU A 744 -5.88 84.35 -35.95
N ILE A 745 -5.39 83.27 -35.31
CA ILE A 745 -5.50 83.03 -33.86
C ILE A 745 -4.60 83.99 -33.05
N SER A 746 -3.41 84.33 -33.57
CA SER A 746 -2.44 85.18 -32.86
C SER A 746 -2.91 86.63 -32.68
N LYS A 747 -3.72 87.15 -33.60
CA LYS A 747 -4.34 88.49 -33.47
C LYS A 747 -5.37 88.57 -32.34
N ASP A 748 -5.96 87.45 -31.94
CA ASP A 748 -6.95 87.37 -30.86
C ASP A 748 -6.31 87.27 -29.46
N ARG A 749 -5.14 86.62 -29.33
CA ARG A 749 -4.46 86.36 -28.03
C ARG A 749 -3.76 87.56 -27.39
N GLU A 750 -3.41 88.57 -28.18
CA GLU A 750 -2.66 89.74 -27.70
C GLU A 750 -3.49 90.62 -26.73
N ARG A 751 -4.82 90.48 -26.77
CA ARG A 751 -5.76 91.22 -25.90
C ARG A 751 -6.00 90.58 -24.52
N GLU A 752 -5.75 89.27 -24.34
CA GLU A 752 -6.02 88.53 -23.08
C GLU A 752 -4.83 88.50 -22.10
N LYS A 753 -3.62 88.72 -22.60
CA LYS A 753 -2.36 88.51 -21.85
C LYS A 753 -2.14 89.53 -20.71
N ILE A 754 -2.71 90.73 -20.82
CA ILE A 754 -2.54 91.82 -19.84
C ILE A 754 -3.31 91.54 -18.52
N THR A 755 -4.32 90.68 -18.55
CA THR A 755 -5.20 90.39 -17.39
C THR A 755 -4.69 89.28 -16.47
N ASN A 756 -3.96 88.29 -16.99
CA ASN A 756 -3.53 87.11 -16.21
C ASN A 756 -2.24 87.32 -15.38
N GLU A 757 -1.40 88.29 -15.72
CA GLU A 757 -0.17 88.58 -14.95
C GLU A 757 -0.44 89.12 -13.53
N ARG A 758 -1.58 89.79 -13.30
CA ARG A 758 -1.93 90.32 -11.97
C ARG A 758 -2.37 89.24 -10.98
N ILE A 759 -2.92 88.12 -11.45
CA ILE A 759 -3.42 87.02 -10.61
C ILE A 759 -2.25 86.21 -10.04
N HIS A 760 -1.20 85.99 -10.83
CA HIS A 760 -0.06 85.17 -10.45
C HIS A 760 0.75 85.77 -9.28
N ILE A 761 0.87 87.11 -9.23
CA ILE A 761 1.61 87.83 -8.17
C ILE A 761 0.90 87.71 -6.80
N MET A 762 -0.42 87.57 -6.78
CA MET A 762 -1.19 87.50 -5.52
C MET A 762 -1.16 86.11 -4.87
N VAL A 763 -1.16 85.05 -5.68
CA VAL A 763 -1.07 83.66 -5.20
C VAL A 763 0.30 83.38 -4.56
N GLU A 764 1.37 83.96 -5.11
CA GLU A 764 2.73 83.79 -4.56
C GLU A 764 2.89 84.47 -3.18
N LYS A 765 2.28 85.64 -2.97
CA LYS A 765 2.29 86.32 -1.66
C LYS A 765 1.50 85.56 -0.58
N LEU A 766 0.36 84.97 -0.93
CA LEU A 766 -0.46 84.14 -0.01
C LEU A 766 0.33 82.92 0.50
N SER A 767 1.12 82.29 -0.37
CA SER A 767 1.93 81.12 -0.02
C SER A 767 3.02 81.45 1.02
N ARG A 768 3.73 82.58 0.86
CA ARG A 768 4.74 83.04 1.83
C ARG A 768 4.13 83.35 3.21
N LEU A 769 2.95 83.96 3.26
CA LEU A 769 2.26 84.28 4.52
C LEU A 769 1.73 83.03 5.25
N LYS A 770 1.30 81.97 4.54
CA LYS A 770 0.94 80.69 5.16
C LYS A 770 2.13 80.04 5.87
N GLN A 771 3.33 80.14 5.30
CA GLN A 771 4.55 79.59 5.90
C GLN A 771 4.93 80.36 7.18
N MET A 772 4.91 81.69 7.15
CA MET A 772 5.17 82.52 8.33
C MET A 772 4.10 82.36 9.43
N GLY A 773 2.83 82.13 9.05
CA GLY A 773 1.75 81.87 9.99
C GLY A 773 1.91 80.57 10.80
N LYS A 774 2.68 79.58 10.32
CA LYS A 774 3.02 78.37 11.10
C LYS A 774 4.05 78.65 12.20
N GLU A 775 4.91 79.65 12.04
CA GLU A 775 5.91 80.03 13.04
C GLU A 775 5.27 80.72 14.26
N GLU A 776 4.19 81.48 14.05
CA GLU A 776 3.43 82.12 15.13
C GLU A 776 2.64 81.12 15.99
N LEU A 777 2.27 79.95 15.44
CA LEU A 777 1.64 78.84 16.17
C LEU A 777 2.49 78.39 17.37
N MET A 778 3.83 78.43 17.24
CA MET A 778 4.73 78.05 18.33
C MET A 778 4.77 79.07 19.47
N ARG A 779 4.40 80.34 19.22
CA ARG A 779 4.30 81.41 20.24
C ARG A 779 2.90 81.56 20.83
N GLN A 780 1.93 80.84 20.26
CA GLN A 780 0.51 80.92 20.60
C GLN A 780 0.26 80.62 22.09
N GLN A 781 0.96 79.65 22.67
CA GLN A 781 0.72 79.22 24.05
C GLN A 781 1.27 80.22 25.09
N ASP A 782 2.40 80.87 24.81
CA ASP A 782 3.00 81.90 25.65
C ASP A 782 2.19 83.21 25.62
N ASN A 783 1.75 83.61 24.42
CA ASN A 783 0.90 84.77 24.22
C ASN A 783 -0.51 84.55 24.82
N LEU A 784 -1.08 83.34 24.70
CA LEU A 784 -2.38 83.02 25.29
C LEU A 784 -2.31 83.02 26.82
N SER A 785 -1.25 82.48 27.41
CA SER A 785 -1.01 82.50 28.85
C SER A 785 -0.90 83.94 29.38
N SER A 786 -0.18 84.81 28.65
CA SER A 786 -0.05 86.23 28.96
C SER A 786 -1.39 86.98 28.87
N ARG A 787 -2.22 86.69 27.86
CA ARG A 787 -3.57 87.25 27.72
C ARG A 787 -4.52 86.72 28.79
N GLN A 788 -4.45 85.44 29.16
CA GLN A 788 -5.23 84.84 30.24
C GLN A 788 -4.96 85.51 31.60
N GLY A 789 -3.71 85.84 31.90
CA GLY A 789 -3.35 86.62 33.10
C GLY A 789 -3.97 88.03 33.13
N LEU A 790 -4.24 88.61 31.95
CA LEU A 790 -4.86 89.93 31.80
C LEU A 790 -6.39 89.86 31.60
N LYS A 791 -6.97 88.65 31.49
CA LYS A 791 -8.38 88.42 31.11
C LYS A 791 -9.36 89.11 32.05
N ARG A 792 -9.17 88.99 33.37
CA ARG A 792 -10.09 89.57 34.39
C ARG A 792 -10.07 91.09 34.47
N ILE A 793 -8.92 91.72 34.20
CA ILE A 793 -8.72 93.17 34.42
C ILE A 793 -9.00 93.96 33.15
N HIS A 794 -8.70 93.41 31.98
CA HIS A 794 -8.69 94.17 30.73
C HIS A 794 -9.56 93.61 29.60
N TYR A 795 -9.91 92.32 29.63
CA TYR A 795 -10.69 91.70 28.55
C TYR A 795 -12.08 91.22 28.98
N HIS A 796 -12.41 91.17 30.27
CA HIS A 796 -13.67 90.59 30.75
C HIS A 796 -14.89 91.30 30.14
N ASP A 797 -14.94 92.63 30.21
CA ASP A 797 -16.06 93.41 29.65
C ASP A 797 -16.09 93.31 28.11
N ILE A 798 -14.92 93.33 27.47
CA ILE A 798 -14.78 93.27 26.01
C ILE A 798 -15.23 91.92 25.46
N LEU A 799 -14.82 90.82 26.08
CA LEU A 799 -15.18 89.46 25.69
C LEU A 799 -16.66 89.16 25.99
N THR A 800 -17.22 89.72 27.05
CA THR A 800 -18.65 89.61 27.36
C THR A 800 -19.50 90.35 26.31
N GLN A 801 -19.05 91.52 25.85
CA GLN A 801 -19.66 92.23 24.73
C GLN A 801 -19.56 91.42 23.42
N LEU A 802 -18.40 90.79 23.18
CA LEU A 802 -18.19 89.93 22.01
C LEU A 802 -19.10 88.68 22.03
N SER A 803 -19.26 88.02 23.19
CA SER A 803 -20.12 86.85 23.35
C SER A 803 -21.62 87.19 23.21
N ASN A 804 -22.00 88.42 23.55
CA ASN A 804 -23.36 88.93 23.38
C ASN A 804 -23.61 89.51 21.96
N ASN A 805 -22.66 89.35 21.03
CA ASN A 805 -22.68 89.87 19.66
C ASN A 805 -22.77 91.42 19.57
N GLU A 806 -22.34 92.15 20.61
CA GLU A 806 -22.26 93.61 20.62
C GLU A 806 -20.93 94.09 19.99
N TYR A 807 -20.70 93.73 18.72
CA TYR A 807 -19.40 93.87 18.05
C TYR A 807 -18.84 95.31 18.02
N GLU A 808 -19.69 96.34 17.90
CA GLU A 808 -19.26 97.74 17.86
C GLU A 808 -18.74 98.23 19.23
N LYS A 809 -19.33 97.76 20.33
CA LYS A 809 -18.83 98.08 21.69
C LYS A 809 -17.55 97.32 21.99
N ALA A 810 -17.49 96.04 21.61
CA ALA A 810 -16.29 95.23 21.73
C ALA A 810 -15.14 95.83 20.91
N LEU A 811 -15.42 96.31 19.69
CA LEU A 811 -14.46 97.03 18.84
C LEU A 811 -13.85 98.24 19.56
N GLN A 812 -14.66 99.12 20.13
CA GLN A 812 -14.16 100.29 20.88
C GLN A 812 -13.32 99.87 22.11
N GLY A 813 -13.67 98.76 22.75
CA GLY A 813 -12.90 98.16 23.84
C GLY A 813 -11.52 97.71 23.39
N TYR A 814 -11.44 96.96 22.28
CA TYR A 814 -10.17 96.53 21.70
C TYR A 814 -9.35 97.70 21.15
N GLU A 815 -9.96 98.72 20.52
CA GLU A 815 -9.25 99.90 20.01
C GLU A 815 -8.49 100.63 21.14
N LYS A 816 -9.16 100.89 22.28
CA LYS A 816 -8.52 101.48 23.47
C LYS A 816 -7.43 100.56 24.05
N ARG A 817 -7.62 99.24 23.95
CA ARG A 817 -6.66 98.27 24.47
C ARG A 817 -5.39 98.22 23.63
N VAL A 818 -5.53 98.23 22.29
CA VAL A 818 -4.41 98.31 21.36
C VAL A 818 -3.60 99.59 21.60
N GLU A 819 -4.26 100.74 21.77
CA GLU A 819 -3.59 102.01 22.14
C GLU A 819 -2.77 101.88 23.44
N SER A 820 -3.37 101.29 24.47
CA SER A 820 -2.71 101.06 25.76
C SER A 820 -1.50 100.11 25.62
N LEU A 821 -1.65 98.99 24.92
CA LEU A 821 -0.57 98.01 24.73
C LEU A 821 0.58 98.56 23.87
N PHE A 822 0.27 99.37 22.85
CA PHE A 822 1.27 100.10 22.06
C PHE A 822 2.06 101.09 22.93
N SER A 823 1.38 101.82 23.82
CA SER A 823 2.05 102.75 24.74
C SER A 823 2.99 102.03 25.73
N GLN A 824 2.65 100.79 26.09
CA GLN A 824 3.45 99.91 26.96
C GLN A 824 4.53 99.11 26.21
N ARG A 825 4.69 99.31 24.90
CA ARG A 825 5.62 98.57 24.03
C ARG A 825 5.39 97.05 24.00
N LYS A 826 4.18 96.57 24.30
CA LYS A 826 3.79 95.16 24.20
C LYS A 826 3.19 94.87 22.82
N PHE A 827 4.03 94.95 21.80
CA PHE A 827 3.60 94.95 20.40
C PHE A 827 2.92 93.64 19.97
N ASP A 828 3.42 92.49 20.41
CA ASP A 828 2.87 91.18 20.01
C ASP A 828 1.41 91.00 20.48
N LEU A 829 1.11 91.42 21.70
CA LEU A 829 -0.26 91.39 22.24
C LEU A 829 -1.16 92.44 21.58
N ALA A 830 -0.60 93.62 21.25
CA ALA A 830 -1.33 94.67 20.56
C ALA A 830 -1.69 94.26 19.11
N GLU A 831 -0.79 93.53 18.44
CA GLU A 831 -1.03 93.00 17.10
C GLU A 831 -2.12 91.93 17.09
N ILE A 832 -2.17 91.05 18.09
CA ILE A 832 -3.23 90.05 18.24
C ILE A 832 -4.58 90.73 18.50
N ASP A 833 -4.63 91.71 19.41
CA ASP A 833 -5.85 92.49 19.65
C ASP A 833 -6.27 93.28 18.39
N PHE A 834 -5.31 93.75 17.60
CA PHE A 834 -5.59 94.41 16.33
C PHE A 834 -6.15 93.45 15.27
N ALA A 835 -5.68 92.20 15.21
CA ALA A 835 -6.31 91.18 14.37
C ALA A 835 -7.78 90.93 14.77
N VAL A 836 -8.11 91.00 16.07
CA VAL A 836 -9.50 90.91 16.55
C VAL A 836 -10.34 92.13 16.16
N ILE A 837 -9.76 93.33 16.15
CA ILE A 837 -10.38 94.54 15.57
C ILE A 837 -10.69 94.31 14.08
N VAL A 838 -9.74 93.77 13.31
CA VAL A 838 -9.96 93.45 11.89
C VAL A 838 -11.11 92.47 11.72
N MET A 839 -11.18 91.40 12.51
CA MET A 839 -12.29 90.43 12.47
C MET A 839 -13.65 91.08 12.77
N ASN A 840 -13.72 91.96 13.78
CA ASN A 840 -14.95 92.71 14.09
C ASN A 840 -15.37 93.66 12.95
N LEU A 841 -14.41 94.38 12.35
CA LEU A 841 -14.68 95.28 11.23
C LEU A 841 -15.14 94.54 9.97
N PHE A 842 -14.60 93.36 9.70
CA PHE A 842 -15.09 92.49 8.62
C PHE A 842 -16.51 91.99 8.89
N LYS A 843 -16.82 91.61 10.14
CA LYS A 843 -18.17 91.20 10.54
C LYS A 843 -19.20 92.33 10.39
N LEU A 844 -18.78 93.57 10.65
CA LEU A 844 -19.60 94.78 10.52
C LEU A 844 -19.60 95.38 9.10
N ASN A 845 -18.83 94.81 8.17
CA ASN A 845 -18.64 95.28 6.78
C ASN A 845 -18.16 96.75 6.67
N GLN A 846 -17.40 97.23 7.67
CA GLN A 846 -16.90 98.61 7.76
C GLN A 846 -15.45 98.72 7.23
N LYS A 847 -15.26 98.46 5.93
CA LYS A 847 -13.95 98.33 5.26
C LYS A 847 -13.12 99.63 5.27
N ASP A 848 -13.74 100.79 5.12
CA ASP A 848 -13.02 102.09 5.12
C ASP A 848 -12.43 102.44 6.49
N ARG A 849 -13.08 101.98 7.56
CA ARG A 849 -12.62 102.17 8.94
C ARG A 849 -11.36 101.36 9.23
N LEU A 850 -11.20 100.21 8.58
CA LEU A 850 -10.01 99.37 8.70
C LEU A 850 -8.75 100.05 8.13
N ILE A 851 -8.87 100.65 6.94
CA ILE A 851 -7.76 101.35 6.28
C ILE A 851 -7.31 102.57 7.10
N SER A 852 -8.28 103.33 7.63
CA SER A 852 -7.99 104.50 8.46
C SER A 852 -7.40 104.12 9.83
N PHE A 853 -7.83 103.02 10.44
CA PHE A 853 -7.28 102.54 11.69
C PHE A 853 -5.86 101.98 11.53
N ARG A 854 -5.56 101.24 10.44
CA ARG A 854 -4.20 100.74 10.15
C ARG A 854 -3.15 101.86 10.04
N LYS A 855 -3.51 102.98 9.40
CA LYS A 855 -2.61 104.15 9.25
C LYS A 855 -2.17 104.75 10.59
N LYS A 856 -2.95 104.60 11.68
CA LYS A 856 -2.59 105.11 13.02
C LYS A 856 -1.49 104.31 13.71
N PHE A 857 -1.24 103.04 13.33
CA PHE A 857 -0.36 102.11 14.05
C PHE A 857 0.77 101.53 13.18
N ASN A 858 1.30 102.32 12.24
CA ASN A 858 2.25 101.92 11.20
C ASN A 858 3.70 101.57 11.66
N LYS A 859 3.90 101.19 12.94
CA LYS A 859 5.24 101.06 13.55
C LYS A 859 5.66 99.64 13.94
N SER A 860 4.89 98.60 13.59
CA SER A 860 5.28 97.22 13.89
C SER A 860 5.39 96.36 12.63
N ASN A 861 6.50 95.63 12.50
CA ASN A 861 6.84 94.75 11.37
C ASN A 861 6.57 93.26 11.67
N GLY A 862 5.76 92.95 12.69
CA GLY A 862 5.44 91.58 13.10
C GLY A 862 4.65 90.81 12.04
N ILE A 863 4.64 89.49 12.16
CA ILE A 863 4.00 88.58 11.20
C ILE A 863 2.50 88.89 11.06
N VAL A 864 1.82 89.17 12.17
CA VAL A 864 0.39 89.53 12.22
C VAL A 864 0.12 90.83 11.47
N SER A 865 1.03 91.80 11.57
CA SER A 865 1.01 93.08 10.85
C SER A 865 0.99 92.87 9.32
N GLN A 866 1.81 91.94 8.81
CA GLN A 866 1.90 91.64 7.37
C GLN A 866 0.66 90.89 6.86
N ILE A 867 0.07 90.02 7.69
CA ILE A 867 -1.19 89.34 7.38
C ILE A 867 -2.33 90.37 7.26
N ILE A 868 -2.38 91.36 8.16
CA ILE A 868 -3.37 92.44 8.12
C ILE A 868 -3.23 93.30 6.85
N ASP A 869 -2.00 93.68 6.46
CA ASP A 869 -1.77 94.46 5.23
C ASP A 869 -2.17 93.69 3.97
N PHE A 870 -1.92 92.38 3.94
CA PHE A 870 -2.34 91.53 2.85
C PHE A 870 -3.87 91.44 2.75
N ILE A 871 -4.57 91.29 3.88
CA ILE A 871 -6.04 91.31 3.93
C ILE A 871 -6.59 92.67 3.47
N ILE A 872 -5.94 93.78 3.82
CA ILE A 872 -6.33 95.12 3.34
C ILE A 872 -6.16 95.23 1.81
N THR A 873 -5.07 94.69 1.26
CA THR A 873 -4.80 94.72 -0.19
C THR A 873 -5.85 93.93 -0.99
N LEU A 874 -6.51 92.97 -0.35
CA LEU A 874 -7.55 92.15 -0.95
C LEU A 874 -8.95 92.80 -0.92
N ILE A 875 -9.16 93.91 -0.21
CA ILE A 875 -10.52 94.48 0.01
C ILE A 875 -11.30 94.79 -1.28
N ASP A 876 -10.59 95.11 -2.38
CA ASP A 876 -11.14 95.46 -3.69
C ASP A 876 -11.15 94.29 -4.70
N TYR A 877 -10.74 93.10 -4.29
CA TYR A 877 -10.65 91.94 -5.19
C TYR A 877 -12.00 91.17 -5.26
N PRO A 878 -12.45 90.70 -6.45
CA PRO A 878 -13.76 90.06 -6.58
C PRO A 878 -13.82 88.63 -6.02
N ASP A 879 -12.68 87.94 -5.95
CA ASP A 879 -12.61 86.52 -5.64
C ASP A 879 -12.68 86.25 -4.12
N GLN A 880 -13.89 85.93 -3.66
CA GLN A 880 -14.18 85.64 -2.26
C GLN A 880 -13.36 84.45 -1.70
N SER A 881 -12.88 83.54 -2.56
CA SER A 881 -12.13 82.36 -2.11
C SER A 881 -10.75 82.73 -1.55
N ILE A 882 -10.09 83.74 -2.11
CA ILE A 882 -8.78 84.23 -1.66
C ILE A 882 -8.91 85.02 -0.35
N HIS A 883 -10.02 85.77 -0.20
CA HIS A 883 -10.31 86.50 1.03
C HIS A 883 -10.50 85.56 2.21
N LEU A 884 -11.20 84.44 1.98
CA LEU A 884 -11.43 83.42 2.99
C LEU A 884 -10.13 82.73 3.42
N GLN A 885 -9.25 82.42 2.48
CA GLN A 885 -7.94 81.84 2.78
C GLN A 885 -7.03 82.81 3.56
N ALA A 886 -7.13 84.11 3.32
CA ALA A 886 -6.37 85.12 4.05
C ALA A 886 -6.87 85.29 5.49
N VAL A 887 -8.19 85.29 5.73
CA VAL A 887 -8.77 85.40 7.08
C VAL A 887 -8.49 84.15 7.94
N ARG A 888 -8.42 82.96 7.33
CA ARG A 888 -8.02 81.72 8.03
C ARG A 888 -6.61 81.77 8.62
N LEU A 889 -5.74 82.66 8.17
CA LEU A 889 -4.41 82.83 8.78
C LEU A 889 -4.47 83.28 10.25
N PHE A 890 -5.60 83.86 10.70
CA PHE A 890 -5.81 84.21 12.11
C PHE A 890 -6.09 83.01 13.03
N GLU A 891 -6.31 81.80 12.49
CA GLU A 891 -6.52 80.58 13.30
C GLU A 891 -5.29 80.26 14.18
N ASN A 892 -4.11 80.68 13.75
CA ASN A 892 -2.84 80.43 14.44
C ASN A 892 -2.52 81.46 15.54
N LEU A 893 -3.38 82.47 15.76
CA LEU A 893 -3.18 83.49 16.78
C LEU A 893 -3.66 83.04 18.17
N ALA A 894 -3.12 83.65 19.22
CA ALA A 894 -3.45 83.36 20.61
C ALA A 894 -4.80 83.95 21.06
N LEU A 895 -5.89 83.51 20.40
CA LEU A 895 -7.25 84.00 20.58
C LEU A 895 -7.96 83.38 21.80
N PHE A 896 -8.80 84.16 22.48
CA PHE A 896 -9.76 83.65 23.47
C PHE A 896 -10.89 82.87 22.79
N ASP A 897 -11.61 82.04 23.53
CA ASP A 897 -12.68 81.20 22.97
C ASP A 897 -13.81 82.03 22.34
N GLU A 898 -14.13 83.18 22.92
CA GLU A 898 -15.10 84.14 22.39
C GLU A 898 -14.63 84.73 21.04
N GLU A 899 -13.33 84.99 20.89
CA GLU A 899 -12.70 85.50 19.66
C GLU A 899 -12.57 84.41 18.58
N LYS A 900 -12.26 83.18 18.98
CA LYS A 900 -12.25 82.00 18.09
C LYS A 900 -13.64 81.73 17.53
N ASN A 901 -14.69 81.94 18.32
CA ASN A 901 -16.06 81.84 17.84
C ASN A 901 -16.38 82.91 16.78
N LEU A 902 -15.91 84.14 16.95
CA LEU A 902 -16.03 85.18 15.92
C LEU A 902 -15.33 84.76 14.62
N LEU A 903 -14.11 84.23 14.69
CA LEU A 903 -13.37 83.73 13.53
C LEU A 903 -14.11 82.57 12.84
N HIS A 904 -14.60 81.59 13.59
CA HIS A 904 -15.38 80.48 13.04
C HIS A 904 -16.68 80.93 12.37
N GLN A 905 -17.35 81.96 12.90
CA GLN A 905 -18.53 82.52 12.25
C GLN A 905 -18.19 83.16 10.91
N LEU A 906 -17.05 83.84 10.80
CA LEU A 906 -16.58 84.42 9.54
C LEU A 906 -16.23 83.33 8.51
N VAL A 907 -15.63 82.22 8.96
CA VAL A 907 -15.24 81.11 8.09
C VAL A 907 -16.41 80.21 7.66
N LYS A 908 -17.42 80.00 8.53
CA LYS A 908 -18.61 79.16 8.22
C LYS A 908 -19.63 79.85 7.30
N LEU A 909 -19.63 81.17 7.19
CA LEU A 909 -20.53 81.91 6.31
C LEU A 909 -20.18 81.75 4.80
N SER A 910 -19.09 81.07 4.44
CA SER A 910 -18.58 81.14 3.05
C SER A 910 -17.98 79.88 2.40
N THR A 911 -17.88 78.69 3.03
CA THR A 911 -17.70 77.42 2.25
C THR A 911 -18.03 76.15 3.05
N SER A 912 -18.87 75.30 2.46
CA SER A 912 -19.03 73.88 2.80
C SER A 912 -18.06 73.02 1.98
N VAL A 913 -16.84 72.79 2.46
CA VAL A 913 -15.95 71.73 1.94
C VAL A 913 -15.03 71.27 3.07
N LYS A 914 -14.77 69.95 3.21
CA LYS A 914 -13.66 69.42 4.02
C LYS A 914 -12.46 69.01 3.11
N PRO A 915 -11.21 69.17 3.57
CA PRO A 915 -10.03 69.30 2.73
C PRO A 915 -9.03 68.13 2.81
N GLU A 916 -8.37 67.84 1.69
CA GLU A 916 -6.97 67.35 1.60
C GLU A 916 -6.04 68.55 1.94
N GLU A 917 -4.84 68.47 2.54
CA GLU A 917 -3.73 67.53 2.41
C GLU A 917 -2.63 67.96 3.44
N SER A 918 -1.80 67.05 3.96
CA SER A 918 -0.31 67.10 3.93
C SER A 918 0.34 66.24 5.01
N GLU A 919 1.49 65.70 4.60
CA GLU A 919 2.23 64.53 5.06
C GLU A 919 2.75 64.55 6.51
N ASP A 920 2.51 63.44 7.21
CA ASP A 920 3.50 62.67 7.97
C ASP A 920 2.95 61.24 8.13
N LEU A 921 3.57 60.24 7.48
CA LEU A 921 3.32 58.82 7.76
C LEU A 921 4.07 58.48 9.06
N PRO A 922 3.41 57.93 10.09
CA PRO A 922 2.93 56.56 10.02
C PRO A 922 1.59 56.29 10.72
N ALA A 923 1.02 55.12 10.41
CA ALA A 923 -0.08 54.48 11.14
C ALA A 923 -1.42 55.23 11.13
N ASN A 924 -2.18 55.10 10.05
CA ASN A 924 -3.64 54.87 10.05
C ASN A 924 -4.19 55.03 8.63
N VAL A 925 -4.09 54.00 7.80
CA VAL A 925 -4.90 53.89 6.57
C VAL A 925 -5.72 52.61 6.64
N ILE A 926 -6.74 52.64 7.50
CA ILE A 926 -7.92 51.77 7.41
C ILE A 926 -9.14 52.64 7.69
N HIS A 927 -9.36 53.70 6.90
CA HIS A 927 -10.68 54.35 6.83
C HIS A 927 -10.81 55.10 5.51
N GLU A 928 -11.10 54.35 4.44
CA GLU A 928 -11.89 54.81 3.28
C GLU A 928 -12.15 53.61 2.35
N GLY A 929 -13.23 52.86 2.62
CA GLY A 929 -14.10 52.14 1.67
C GLY A 929 -13.54 51.23 0.55
N ARG A 930 -12.23 51.06 0.36
CA ARG A 930 -11.64 50.27 -0.73
C ARG A 930 -10.43 49.49 -0.22
N VAL A 931 -10.59 48.17 -0.11
CA VAL A 931 -9.45 47.25 0.09
C VAL A 931 -8.51 47.39 -1.10
N ASN A 932 -7.28 47.86 -0.84
CA ASN A 932 -6.27 48.13 -1.86
C ASN A 932 -5.59 46.81 -2.29
N ILE A 933 -5.89 46.34 -3.51
CA ILE A 933 -5.29 45.13 -4.11
C ILE A 933 -3.76 45.22 -4.15
N VAL A 934 -3.20 46.43 -4.32
CA VAL A 934 -1.75 46.65 -4.31
C VAL A 934 -1.15 46.29 -2.94
N LEU A 935 -1.85 46.60 -1.84
CA LEU A 935 -1.40 46.29 -0.49
C LEU A 935 -1.49 44.79 -0.19
N ILE A 936 -2.53 44.11 -0.69
CA ILE A 936 -2.65 42.64 -0.60
C ILE A 936 -1.47 41.98 -1.35
N ASN A 937 -1.30 42.29 -2.64
CA ASN A 937 -0.24 41.70 -3.47
C ASN A 937 1.17 41.97 -2.90
N LYS A 938 1.42 43.18 -2.39
CA LYS A 938 2.71 43.51 -1.74
C LYS A 938 3.00 42.62 -0.54
N ASN A 939 2.00 42.28 0.28
CA ASN A 939 2.21 41.41 1.45
C ASN A 939 2.22 39.92 1.08
N ILE A 940 1.52 39.51 0.03
CA ILE A 940 1.62 38.15 -0.53
C ILE A 940 3.06 37.88 -1.00
N GLU A 941 3.67 38.80 -1.75
CA GLU A 941 5.07 38.66 -2.20
C GLU A 941 6.06 38.56 -1.03
N LYS A 942 5.78 39.25 0.09
CA LYS A 942 6.59 39.11 1.31
C LYS A 942 6.47 37.73 1.98
N ILE A 943 5.32 37.08 1.92
CA ILE A 943 5.17 35.69 2.42
C ILE A 943 5.87 34.73 1.45
N ARG A 944 5.67 34.92 0.14
CA ARG A 944 6.28 34.10 -0.91
C ARG A 944 7.81 34.08 -0.87
N ALA A 945 8.43 35.19 -0.43
CA ALA A 945 9.87 35.31 -0.28
C ALA A 945 10.46 34.56 0.94
N LYS A 946 9.64 34.04 1.87
CA LYS A 946 10.11 33.25 3.02
C LYS A 946 10.25 31.77 2.63
N GLU A 947 11.37 31.14 2.99
CA GLU A 947 11.56 29.69 2.78
C GLU A 947 10.56 28.86 3.62
N SER A 948 9.87 27.94 2.96
CA SER A 948 8.89 27.04 3.58
C SER A 948 9.58 25.91 4.36
N ASN A 949 9.59 26.01 5.70
CA ASN A 949 10.07 24.95 6.61
C ASN A 949 8.97 23.91 6.94
N SER A 950 8.28 23.38 5.91
CA SER A 950 7.17 22.42 6.09
C SER A 950 7.59 21.13 6.83
N ALA A 951 8.77 20.57 6.52
CA ALA A 951 9.27 19.34 7.14
C ALA A 951 9.52 19.50 8.66
N LYS A 952 10.13 20.61 9.08
CA LYS A 952 10.37 20.93 10.50
C LYS A 952 9.04 21.13 11.25
N ARG A 953 8.04 21.70 10.59
CA ARG A 953 6.70 21.86 11.16
C ARG A 953 6.00 20.51 11.37
N GLU A 954 6.10 19.58 10.41
CA GLU A 954 5.53 18.23 10.53
C GLU A 954 6.07 17.46 11.73
N GLU A 955 7.39 17.56 11.99
CA GLU A 955 8.03 16.94 13.16
C GLU A 955 7.49 17.51 14.49
N MET A 956 7.19 18.81 14.51
CA MET A 956 6.72 19.53 15.71
C MET A 956 5.22 19.33 16.02
N VAL A 957 4.44 18.73 15.10
CA VAL A 957 2.99 18.55 15.24
C VAL A 957 2.62 17.84 16.54
N ARG A 958 3.31 16.74 16.86
CA ARG A 958 3.00 15.94 18.07
C ARG A 958 3.16 16.73 19.36
N LYS A 959 4.05 17.73 19.37
CA LYS A 959 4.41 18.49 20.58
C LYS A 959 3.56 19.74 20.77
N TYR A 960 3.16 20.40 19.69
CA TYR A 960 2.52 21.72 19.77
C TYR A 960 1.06 21.74 19.27
N TRP A 961 0.71 21.04 18.19
CA TRP A 961 -0.58 21.25 17.50
C TRP A 961 -1.45 20.00 17.33
N ASN A 962 -1.06 18.86 17.90
CA ASN A 962 -1.80 17.59 17.75
C ASN A 962 -3.28 17.72 18.18
N ASP A 963 -3.52 18.37 19.32
CA ASP A 963 -4.88 18.56 19.84
C ASP A 963 -5.69 19.53 18.96
N ALA A 964 -5.07 20.63 18.53
CA ALA A 964 -5.69 21.58 17.61
C ALA A 964 -6.14 20.93 16.29
N ILE A 965 -5.31 20.03 15.73
CA ILE A 965 -5.62 19.27 14.51
C ILE A 965 -6.74 18.26 14.75
N ASN A 966 -6.73 17.57 15.90
CA ASN A 966 -7.81 16.65 16.27
C ASN A 966 -9.14 17.38 16.41
N TYR A 967 -9.14 18.62 16.94
CA TYR A 967 -10.32 19.47 16.99
C TYR A 967 -10.78 19.93 15.60
N ILE A 968 -9.88 20.29 14.67
CA ILE A 968 -10.25 20.55 13.26
C ILE A 968 -10.90 19.32 12.63
N LYS A 969 -10.34 18.12 12.82
CA LYS A 969 -10.90 16.86 12.30
C LYS A 969 -12.29 16.57 12.87
N ALA A 970 -12.49 16.85 14.15
CA ALA A 970 -13.78 16.74 14.84
C ALA A 970 -14.75 17.90 14.52
N GLN A 971 -14.36 18.84 13.65
CA GLN A 971 -15.13 20.06 13.33
C GLN A 971 -15.42 20.96 14.54
N ASN A 972 -14.64 20.84 15.62
CA ASN A 972 -14.74 21.67 16.81
C ASN A 972 -13.79 22.87 16.69
N TYR A 973 -14.20 23.86 15.89
CA TYR A 973 -13.34 24.99 15.52
C TYR A 973 -13.06 25.96 16.67
N SER A 974 -13.93 26.05 17.68
CA SER A 974 -13.70 26.90 18.87
C SER A 974 -12.55 26.38 19.74
N ASP A 975 -12.50 25.07 19.97
CA ASP A 975 -11.42 24.48 20.75
C ASP A 975 -10.12 24.38 19.93
N ALA A 976 -10.22 24.15 18.61
CA ALA A 976 -9.08 24.26 17.70
C ALA A 976 -8.46 25.67 17.75
N ALA A 977 -9.29 26.73 17.69
CA ALA A 977 -8.83 28.10 17.79
C ALA A 977 -8.12 28.38 19.11
N ARG A 978 -8.68 27.92 20.23
CA ARG A 978 -8.07 28.08 21.56
C ARG A 978 -6.69 27.41 21.62
N GLU A 979 -6.57 26.20 21.10
CA GLU A 979 -5.29 25.50 21.06
C GLU A 979 -4.28 26.21 20.14
N TYR A 980 -4.63 26.58 18.91
CA TYR A 980 -3.69 27.30 18.03
C TYR A 980 -3.20 28.61 18.64
N LEU A 981 -4.10 29.41 19.21
CA LEU A 981 -3.74 30.68 19.84
C LEU A 981 -2.97 30.46 21.15
N GLY A 982 -3.32 29.45 21.93
CA GLY A 982 -2.66 29.15 23.22
C GLY A 982 -1.22 28.64 23.09
N LYS A 983 -0.81 28.13 21.92
CA LYS A 983 0.57 27.63 21.70
C LYS A 983 1.52 28.72 21.23
N ILE A 984 1.02 29.91 20.90
CA ILE A 984 1.84 31.04 20.43
C ILE A 984 2.94 31.40 21.43
N GLU A 985 2.58 31.60 22.71
CA GLU A 985 3.54 31.97 23.75
C GLU A 985 4.62 30.89 23.92
N LEU A 986 4.21 29.62 23.84
CA LEU A 986 5.08 28.45 23.95
C LEU A 986 6.05 28.32 22.76
N LEU A 987 5.63 28.73 21.56
CA LEU A 987 6.49 28.74 20.36
C LEU A 987 7.55 29.83 20.45
N VAL A 988 7.16 31.01 20.93
CA VAL A 988 8.08 32.13 21.15
C VAL A 988 9.11 31.79 22.22
N THR A 989 8.69 31.28 23.38
CA THR A 989 9.62 30.90 24.47
C THR A 989 10.61 29.79 24.09
N ASN A 990 10.28 28.96 23.09
CA ASN A 990 11.14 27.86 22.65
C ASN A 990 11.98 28.19 21.39
N ASN A 991 12.12 29.47 21.00
CA ASN A 991 12.84 29.92 19.80
C ASN A 991 12.29 29.31 18.49
N HIS A 992 10.97 29.21 18.37
CA HIS A 992 10.26 28.74 17.17
C HIS A 992 9.36 29.83 16.58
N GLU A 993 9.88 31.08 16.58
CA GLU A 993 9.17 32.28 16.14
C GLU A 993 8.75 32.21 14.67
N GLU A 994 9.41 31.39 13.85
CA GLU A 994 9.06 31.18 12.45
C GLU A 994 7.67 30.54 12.24
N PHE A 995 7.15 29.83 13.25
CA PHE A 995 5.84 29.15 13.18
C PHE A 995 4.72 29.89 13.93
N PHE A 996 5.05 31.00 14.59
CA PHE A 996 4.07 31.89 15.22
C PHE A 996 3.01 32.39 14.22
N PRO A 997 3.38 32.92 13.03
CA PRO A 997 2.41 33.45 12.07
C PRO A 997 1.37 32.40 11.63
N VAL A 998 1.80 31.14 11.51
CA VAL A 998 0.92 30.05 11.10
C VAL A 998 -0.09 29.71 12.19
N SER A 999 0.34 29.69 13.45
CA SER A 999 -0.56 29.47 14.59
C SER A 999 -1.57 30.62 14.74
N LEU A 1000 -1.13 31.85 14.51
CA LEU A 1000 -2.00 33.03 14.51
C LEU A 1000 -3.05 32.94 13.40
N VAL A 1001 -2.64 32.69 12.15
CA VAL A 1001 -3.55 32.55 11.00
C VAL A 1001 -4.56 31.44 11.26
N MET A 1002 -4.11 30.23 11.63
CA MET A 1002 -5.01 29.10 11.84
C MET A 1002 -5.97 29.32 13.00
N GLY A 1003 -5.51 29.93 14.10
CA GLY A 1003 -6.36 30.28 15.24
C GLY A 1003 -7.49 31.23 14.84
N ILE A 1004 -7.17 32.30 14.10
CA ILE A 1004 -8.16 33.28 13.63
C ILE A 1004 -9.10 32.69 12.58
N LEU A 1005 -8.60 31.87 11.64
CA LEU A 1005 -9.46 31.20 10.65
C LEU A 1005 -10.43 30.21 11.30
N CYS A 1006 -10.00 29.49 12.32
CA CYS A 1006 -10.89 28.64 13.12
C CYS A 1006 -11.96 29.47 13.84
N LEU A 1007 -11.62 30.65 14.37
CA LEU A 1007 -12.61 31.58 14.95
C LEU A 1007 -13.60 32.10 13.90
N ILE A 1008 -13.14 32.46 12.69
CA ILE A 1008 -14.03 32.87 11.59
C ILE A 1008 -15.00 31.74 11.23
N LYS A 1009 -14.55 30.47 11.33
CA LYS A 1009 -15.42 29.31 11.09
C LYS A 1009 -16.39 29.04 12.23
N ALA A 1010 -15.95 29.25 13.47
CA ALA A 1010 -16.72 28.99 14.69
C ALA A 1010 -17.74 30.09 15.01
N SER A 1011 -17.41 31.37 14.72
CA SER A 1011 -18.22 32.54 15.06
C SER A 1011 -18.05 33.70 14.07
N LYS A 1012 -18.90 34.73 14.16
CA LYS A 1012 -18.97 35.85 13.19
C LYS A 1012 -17.66 36.67 13.20
N SER A 1013 -17.23 37.18 12.03
CA SER A 1013 -15.98 37.94 11.79
C SER A 1013 -15.62 39.02 12.84
N GLN A 1014 -16.61 39.65 13.50
CA GLN A 1014 -16.36 40.63 14.56
C GLN A 1014 -15.67 40.04 15.81
N GLU A 1015 -15.95 38.79 16.17
CA GLU A 1015 -15.33 38.13 17.33
C GLU A 1015 -13.90 37.68 17.02
N ALA A 1016 -13.63 37.26 15.78
CA ALA A 1016 -12.29 36.96 15.29
C ALA A 1016 -11.40 38.22 15.32
N LYS A 1017 -11.94 39.40 14.97
CA LYS A 1017 -11.21 40.68 15.05
C LYS A 1017 -10.82 41.05 16.48
N ARG A 1018 -11.75 40.94 17.44
CA ARG A 1018 -11.47 41.20 18.86
C ARG A 1018 -10.41 40.27 19.43
N ASN A 1019 -10.45 38.99 19.05
CA ASN A 1019 -9.46 38.01 19.50
C ASN A 1019 -8.08 38.22 18.85
N LEU A 1020 -8.01 38.67 17.59
CA LEU A 1020 -6.75 39.06 16.95
C LEU A 1020 -6.09 40.22 17.72
N GLU A 1021 -6.85 41.28 18.03
CA GLU A 1021 -6.36 42.43 18.80
C GLU A 1021 -5.90 42.01 20.21
N LYS A 1022 -6.64 41.12 20.87
CA LYS A 1022 -6.31 40.59 22.19
C LYS A 1022 -5.01 39.77 22.19
N VAL A 1023 -4.88 38.81 21.27
CA VAL A 1023 -3.69 37.96 21.18
C VAL A 1023 -2.44 38.78 20.86
N ILE A 1024 -2.55 39.83 20.04
CA ILE A 1024 -1.41 40.71 19.73
C ILE A 1024 -0.95 41.51 20.95
N LEU A 1025 -1.86 41.90 21.84
CA LEU A 1025 -1.53 42.63 23.08
C LEU A 1025 -0.92 41.73 24.16
N GLU A 1026 -1.25 40.44 24.16
CA GLU A 1026 -0.85 39.48 25.21
C GLU A 1026 0.49 38.77 24.91
N VAL A 1027 1.03 38.85 23.69
CA VAL A 1027 2.27 38.16 23.30
C VAL A 1027 3.52 39.00 23.62
N ASN A 1028 4.45 38.42 24.42
CA ASN A 1028 5.75 38.99 24.78
C ASN A 1028 6.76 39.00 23.59
N LEU A 1029 6.44 39.71 22.51
CA LEU A 1029 7.34 39.97 21.38
C LEU A 1029 7.50 41.49 21.17
N PRO A 1030 8.61 41.96 20.58
CA PRO A 1030 8.77 43.37 20.21
C PRO A 1030 7.63 43.84 19.29
N GLN A 1031 6.94 44.92 19.66
CA GLN A 1031 5.73 45.38 18.94
C GLN A 1031 6.01 45.79 17.49
N ASP A 1032 7.22 46.25 17.20
CA ASP A 1032 7.72 46.57 15.87
C ASP A 1032 7.81 45.34 14.95
N ILE A 1033 8.07 44.14 15.48
CA ILE A 1033 8.09 42.89 14.71
C ILE A 1033 6.66 42.41 14.44
N ILE A 1034 5.79 42.42 15.45
CA ILE A 1034 4.40 41.94 15.30
C ILE A 1034 3.58 42.85 14.37
N GLN A 1035 3.73 44.17 14.49
CA GLN A 1035 2.97 45.11 13.67
C GLN A 1035 3.33 45.04 12.18
N ASN A 1036 4.54 44.58 11.85
CA ASN A 1036 5.04 44.50 10.48
C ASN A 1036 4.92 43.10 9.84
N LEU A 1037 4.32 42.12 10.52
CA LEU A 1037 4.12 40.78 9.97
C LEU A 1037 3.14 40.81 8.79
N PRO A 1038 3.55 40.34 7.59
CA PRO A 1038 2.67 40.34 6.42
C PRO A 1038 1.44 39.44 6.62
N GLU A 1039 1.57 38.33 7.37
CA GLU A 1039 0.47 37.44 7.72
C GLU A 1039 -0.59 38.13 8.59
N LYS A 1040 -0.16 38.97 9.54
CA LYS A 1040 -1.06 39.78 10.39
C LYS A 1040 -1.82 40.81 9.56
N ILE A 1041 -1.10 41.56 8.72
CA ILE A 1041 -1.68 42.58 7.84
C ILE A 1041 -2.70 41.94 6.90
N LEU A 1042 -2.39 40.76 6.34
CA LEU A 1042 -3.33 40.01 5.50
C LEU A 1042 -4.54 39.50 6.26
N LEU A 1043 -4.41 39.09 7.54
CA LEU A 1043 -5.57 38.75 8.38
C LEU A 1043 -6.47 39.95 8.66
N GLU A 1044 -5.91 41.13 8.92
CA GLU A 1044 -6.68 42.37 9.10
C GLU A 1044 -7.43 42.74 7.83
N LEU A 1045 -6.77 42.64 6.67
CA LEU A 1045 -7.38 42.86 5.35
C LEU A 1045 -8.44 41.81 5.01
N LEU A 1046 -8.23 40.55 5.40
CA LEU A 1046 -9.20 39.46 5.22
C LEU A 1046 -10.46 39.70 6.05
N LEU A 1047 -10.30 40.07 7.33
CA LEU A 1047 -11.43 40.39 8.21
C LEU A 1047 -12.21 41.60 7.69
N PHE A 1048 -11.53 42.59 7.11
CA PHE A 1048 -12.17 43.72 6.45
C PHE A 1048 -12.89 43.29 5.17
N ALA A 1049 -12.27 42.49 4.30
CA ALA A 1049 -12.86 41.99 3.06
C ALA A 1049 -14.13 41.15 3.33
N GLN A 1050 -14.10 40.34 4.39
CA GLN A 1050 -15.27 39.58 4.90
C GLN A 1050 -16.38 40.51 5.41
N GLN A 1051 -16.03 41.63 6.07
CA GLN A 1051 -17.01 42.63 6.52
C GLN A 1051 -17.62 43.42 5.35
N SER A 1052 -16.85 43.65 4.28
CA SER A 1052 -17.29 44.35 3.07
C SER A 1052 -17.89 43.43 1.99
N GLN A 1053 -18.02 42.12 2.27
CA GLN A 1053 -18.49 41.09 1.31
C GLN A 1053 -17.71 41.07 -0.02
N ASP A 1054 -16.42 41.36 0.02
CA ASP A 1054 -15.52 41.39 -1.14
C ASP A 1054 -14.89 39.99 -1.32
N GLU A 1055 -15.62 39.11 -2.02
CA GLU A 1055 -15.23 37.71 -2.22
C GLU A 1055 -13.92 37.57 -3.00
N GLU A 1056 -13.69 38.40 -4.02
CA GLU A 1056 -12.48 38.35 -4.86
C GLU A 1056 -11.21 38.58 -4.04
N LYS A 1057 -11.24 39.55 -3.13
CA LYS A 1057 -10.09 39.86 -2.27
C LYS A 1057 -9.94 38.88 -1.12
N SER A 1058 -11.05 38.36 -0.60
CA SER A 1058 -11.01 37.29 0.40
C SER A 1058 -10.36 36.04 -0.19
N ASP A 1059 -10.76 35.65 -1.41
CA ASP A 1059 -10.20 34.52 -2.14
C ASP A 1059 -8.71 34.70 -2.42
N LEU A 1060 -8.30 35.89 -2.87
CA LEU A 1060 -6.89 36.20 -3.11
C LEU A 1060 -6.02 36.00 -1.86
N ILE A 1061 -6.53 36.37 -0.68
CA ILE A 1061 -5.82 36.18 0.60
C ILE A 1061 -5.85 34.72 1.05
N TYR A 1062 -6.99 34.02 0.91
CA TYR A 1062 -7.09 32.60 1.23
C TYR A 1062 -6.17 31.75 0.34
N GLU A 1063 -6.09 32.05 -0.95
CA GLU A 1063 -5.20 31.40 -1.91
C GLU A 1063 -3.73 31.62 -1.55
N ALA A 1064 -3.37 32.84 -1.14
CA ALA A 1064 -2.02 33.13 -0.66
C ALA A 1064 -1.67 32.33 0.61
N PHE A 1065 -2.59 32.22 1.57
CA PHE A 1065 -2.38 31.37 2.74
C PHE A 1065 -2.28 29.90 2.36
N TYR A 1066 -3.09 29.42 1.42
CA TYR A 1066 -3.08 28.03 0.95
C TYR A 1066 -1.76 27.64 0.29
N ASN A 1067 -1.21 28.52 -0.54
CA ASN A 1067 -0.04 28.25 -1.38
C ASN A 1067 1.29 28.54 -0.68
N TYR A 1068 1.36 29.55 0.19
CA TYR A 1068 2.64 30.08 0.68
C TYR A 1068 2.90 29.87 2.17
N LEU A 1069 1.89 29.52 2.99
CA LEU A 1069 2.13 29.12 4.38
C LEU A 1069 2.47 27.63 4.47
N PRO A 1070 3.36 27.22 5.40
CA PRO A 1070 3.73 25.82 5.57
C PRO A 1070 2.60 25.04 6.28
N LEU A 1071 1.45 24.87 5.65
CA LEU A 1071 0.22 24.28 6.20
C LEU A 1071 0.17 22.75 6.10
N LEU A 1072 -0.45 22.10 7.08
CA LEU A 1072 -0.73 20.66 7.10
C LEU A 1072 -1.99 20.34 6.28
N ALA A 1073 -2.15 19.08 5.87
CA ALA A 1073 -3.24 18.66 4.97
C ALA A 1073 -4.65 19.03 5.48
N HIS A 1074 -4.92 18.89 6.78
CA HIS A 1074 -6.23 19.24 7.35
C HIS A 1074 -6.48 20.75 7.44
N GLU A 1075 -5.42 21.53 7.60
CA GLU A 1075 -5.47 23.00 7.64
C GLU A 1075 -5.69 23.54 6.23
N LYS A 1076 -4.99 22.98 5.23
CA LYS A 1076 -5.26 23.23 3.81
C LYS A 1076 -6.72 22.91 3.48
N GLY A 1077 -7.25 21.79 3.97
CA GLY A 1077 -8.67 21.45 3.83
C GLY A 1077 -9.62 22.49 4.44
N LEU A 1078 -9.27 23.09 5.59
CA LEU A 1078 -10.05 24.17 6.19
C LEU A 1078 -10.03 25.44 5.32
N ILE A 1079 -8.86 25.86 4.83
CA ILE A 1079 -8.73 27.04 3.96
C ILE A 1079 -9.43 26.83 2.62
N PHE A 1080 -9.34 25.62 2.06
CA PHE A 1080 -10.05 25.25 0.84
C PHE A 1080 -11.57 25.44 0.95
N ASN A 1081 -12.12 25.23 2.15
CA ASN A 1081 -13.54 25.45 2.42
C ASN A 1081 -13.95 26.92 2.52
N PHE A 1082 -13.00 27.86 2.58
CA PHE A 1082 -13.27 29.29 2.56
C PHE A 1082 -13.20 29.91 1.16
N LEU A 1083 -12.50 29.28 0.22
CA LEU A 1083 -12.40 29.74 -1.17
C LEU A 1083 -13.72 29.64 -1.94
N SER A 1084 -13.97 30.54 -2.89
CA SER A 1084 -15.15 30.46 -3.78
C SER A 1084 -15.07 29.27 -4.75
N PRO A 1085 -16.19 28.82 -5.34
CA PRO A 1085 -16.23 27.67 -6.24
C PRO A 1085 -15.32 27.79 -7.47
N SER A 1086 -15.19 28.99 -8.05
CA SER A 1086 -14.34 29.27 -9.23
C SER A 1086 -12.85 29.15 -8.89
N THR A 1087 -12.45 29.64 -7.73
CA THR A 1087 -11.06 29.55 -7.24
C THR A 1087 -10.72 28.12 -6.81
N ARG A 1088 -11.68 27.39 -6.23
CA ARG A 1088 -11.55 25.94 -5.96
C ARG A 1088 -11.36 25.11 -7.23
N THR A 1089 -11.93 25.52 -8.36
CA THR A 1089 -11.76 24.80 -9.64
C THR A 1089 -10.35 25.03 -10.19
N LYS A 1090 -9.86 26.28 -10.17
CA LYS A 1090 -8.47 26.61 -10.54
C LYS A 1090 -7.44 25.86 -9.69
N ILE A 1091 -7.61 25.86 -8.36
CA ILE A 1091 -6.68 25.15 -7.46
C ILE A 1091 -6.79 23.62 -7.65
N LYS A 1092 -7.98 23.07 -7.93
CA LYS A 1092 -8.13 21.64 -8.29
C LYS A 1092 -7.50 21.28 -9.63
N GLU A 1093 -7.51 22.18 -10.62
CA GLU A 1093 -6.84 22.01 -11.91
C GLU A 1093 -5.32 22.11 -11.79
N GLU A 1094 -4.81 22.99 -10.92
CA GLU A 1094 -3.38 23.09 -10.61
C GLU A 1094 -2.88 21.95 -9.70
N GLU A 1095 -3.67 21.51 -8.72
CA GLU A 1095 -3.39 20.31 -7.91
C GLU A 1095 -3.53 19.00 -8.73
N PHE A 1096 -4.26 19.01 -9.85
CA PHE A 1096 -4.30 17.87 -10.77
C PHE A 1096 -2.91 17.59 -11.40
N ASN A 1097 -2.08 18.63 -11.56
CA ASN A 1097 -0.68 18.50 -12.00
C ASN A 1097 0.31 18.15 -10.87
N ILE A 1098 -0.10 18.22 -9.60
CA ILE A 1098 0.69 17.83 -8.41
C ILE A 1098 0.14 16.53 -7.77
N SER A 1099 -0.82 15.87 -8.43
CA SER A 1099 -1.33 14.55 -8.07
C SER A 1099 -0.35 13.39 -8.37
N SER A 1100 0.91 13.70 -8.72
CA SER A 1100 1.95 12.70 -8.97
C SER A 1100 2.42 11.96 -7.71
N GLU A 1101 2.26 12.49 -6.48
CA GLU A 1101 2.72 11.75 -5.29
C GLU A 1101 1.68 10.76 -4.73
N LYS A 1102 0.38 11.06 -4.82
CA LYS A 1102 -0.68 10.07 -4.51
C LYS A 1102 -0.87 9.05 -5.63
N SER A 1103 -0.66 9.44 -6.88
CA SER A 1103 -0.62 8.48 -7.98
C SER A 1103 0.69 7.69 -7.99
N GLN A 1104 1.86 8.23 -7.62
CA GLN A 1104 3.08 7.43 -7.45
C GLN A 1104 2.99 6.46 -6.28
N SER A 1105 2.46 6.84 -5.11
CA SER A 1105 2.30 5.88 -4.00
C SER A 1105 1.28 4.79 -4.33
N THR A 1106 0.18 5.14 -5.02
CA THR A 1106 -0.82 4.14 -5.47
C THR A 1106 -0.28 3.29 -6.63
N VAL A 1107 0.49 3.85 -7.56
CA VAL A 1107 1.17 3.13 -8.67
C VAL A 1107 2.26 2.24 -8.11
N LEU A 1108 3.05 2.69 -7.14
CA LEU A 1108 4.07 1.90 -6.45
C LEU A 1108 3.43 0.78 -5.63
N GLN A 1109 2.35 1.05 -4.90
CA GLN A 1109 1.56 0.02 -4.19
C GLN A 1109 0.91 -0.97 -5.16
N ASN A 1110 0.43 -0.51 -6.32
CA ASN A 1110 -0.10 -1.38 -7.38
C ASN A 1110 1.01 -2.22 -8.03
N GLN A 1111 2.21 -1.67 -8.21
CA GLN A 1111 3.39 -2.41 -8.69
C GLN A 1111 3.88 -3.43 -7.65
N GLN A 1112 3.91 -3.06 -6.37
CA GLN A 1112 4.22 -3.98 -5.26
C GLN A 1112 3.18 -5.09 -5.14
N LEU A 1113 1.88 -4.75 -5.27
CA LEU A 1113 0.79 -5.70 -5.28
C LEU A 1113 0.86 -6.63 -6.50
N ALA A 1114 1.19 -6.12 -7.69
CA ALA A 1114 1.39 -6.93 -8.89
C ALA A 1114 2.58 -7.89 -8.72
N ASN A 1115 3.70 -7.41 -8.15
CA ASN A 1115 4.86 -8.24 -7.84
C ASN A 1115 4.55 -9.31 -6.79
N LEU A 1116 3.78 -8.98 -5.74
CA LEU A 1116 3.33 -9.96 -4.74
C LEU A 1116 2.34 -10.96 -5.35
N ASN A 1117 1.40 -10.53 -6.18
CA ASN A 1117 0.50 -11.43 -6.91
C ASN A 1117 1.27 -12.42 -7.81
N ARG A 1118 2.35 -11.98 -8.46
CA ARG A 1118 3.23 -12.86 -9.25
C ARG A 1118 3.91 -13.91 -8.37
N ARG A 1119 4.54 -13.47 -7.25
CA ARG A 1119 5.24 -14.35 -6.30
C ARG A 1119 4.31 -15.25 -5.49
N ALA A 1120 3.03 -14.91 -5.38
CA ALA A 1120 2.04 -15.72 -4.68
C ALA A 1120 1.85 -17.12 -5.32
N SER A 1121 2.14 -17.28 -6.62
CA SER A 1121 2.14 -18.59 -7.27
C SER A 1121 3.28 -19.49 -6.78
N GLU A 1122 4.50 -18.95 -6.72
CA GLU A 1122 5.70 -19.63 -6.18
C GLU A 1122 5.52 -20.03 -4.71
N GLU A 1123 4.91 -19.15 -3.91
CA GLU A 1123 4.64 -19.44 -2.50
C GLU A 1123 3.54 -20.49 -2.29
N ARG A 1124 2.57 -20.60 -3.21
CA ARG A 1124 1.59 -21.70 -3.17
C ARG A 1124 2.24 -23.07 -3.40
N GLU A 1125 3.29 -23.14 -4.20
CA GLU A 1125 4.05 -24.38 -4.40
C GLU A 1125 4.86 -24.73 -3.14
N LYS A 1126 5.47 -23.73 -2.51
CA LYS A 1126 6.22 -23.88 -1.25
C LYS A 1126 5.33 -24.12 -0.02
N TYR A 1127 4.05 -23.79 -0.10
CA TYR A 1127 3.08 -23.92 1.00
C TYR A 1127 3.11 -25.30 1.67
N LYS A 1128 3.09 -26.38 0.87
CA LYS A 1128 3.05 -27.76 1.39
C LYS A 1128 4.31 -28.11 2.17
N GLU A 1129 5.46 -27.66 1.68
CA GLU A 1129 6.75 -27.91 2.31
C GLU A 1129 6.91 -27.11 3.61
N SER A 1130 6.60 -25.80 3.56
CA SER A 1130 6.59 -24.92 4.73
C SER A 1130 5.63 -25.43 5.82
N PHE A 1131 4.40 -25.80 5.44
CA PHE A 1131 3.41 -26.33 6.37
C PHE A 1131 3.85 -27.68 6.97
N SER A 1132 4.43 -28.58 6.17
CA SER A 1132 4.97 -29.86 6.67
C SER A 1132 6.08 -29.66 7.71
N ARG A 1133 7.03 -28.75 7.45
CA ARG A 1133 8.09 -28.39 8.41
C ARG A 1133 7.52 -27.79 9.71
N ARG A 1134 6.55 -26.87 9.61
CA ARG A 1134 5.86 -26.31 10.79
C ARG A 1134 5.09 -27.39 11.55
N ASN A 1135 4.38 -28.27 10.86
CA ASN A 1135 3.56 -29.32 11.46
C ASN A 1135 4.39 -30.39 12.19
N ALA A 1136 5.58 -30.75 11.67
CA ALA A 1136 6.53 -31.61 12.36
C ALA A 1136 6.98 -31.04 13.72
N LEU A 1137 7.05 -29.70 13.82
CA LEU A 1137 7.42 -28.98 15.04
C LEU A 1137 6.22 -28.55 15.89
N ARG A 1138 4.99 -28.91 15.50
CA ARG A 1138 3.74 -28.44 16.14
C ARG A 1138 3.71 -28.72 17.64
N ARG A 1139 4.05 -29.94 18.06
CA ARG A 1139 4.00 -30.36 19.48
C ARG A 1139 5.14 -29.81 20.34
N MET A 1140 6.36 -29.70 19.80
CA MET A 1140 7.54 -29.28 20.57
C MET A 1140 7.69 -27.77 20.67
N VAL A 1141 7.36 -27.04 19.59
CA VAL A 1141 7.72 -25.63 19.44
C VAL A 1141 6.49 -24.74 19.43
N TYR A 1142 5.45 -25.11 18.69
CA TYR A 1142 4.29 -24.25 18.45
C TYR A 1142 3.16 -24.41 19.46
N LYS A 1143 3.06 -25.56 20.15
CA LYS A 1143 1.93 -25.88 21.05
C LYS A 1143 1.60 -24.75 22.04
N LYS A 1144 2.61 -24.23 22.73
CA LYS A 1144 2.44 -23.11 23.69
C LYS A 1144 1.85 -21.86 23.03
N ILE A 1145 2.29 -21.54 21.82
CA ILE A 1145 1.85 -20.35 21.08
C ILE A 1145 0.43 -20.57 20.53
N LEU A 1146 0.15 -21.75 20.00
CA LEU A 1146 -1.19 -22.10 19.48
C LEU A 1146 -2.23 -22.13 20.60
N ASP A 1147 -1.88 -22.65 21.78
CA ASP A 1147 -2.76 -22.60 22.95
C ASP A 1147 -3.05 -21.14 23.37
N MET A 1148 -2.09 -20.21 23.25
CA MET A 1148 -2.31 -18.79 23.50
C MET A 1148 -3.23 -18.15 22.45
N VAL A 1149 -3.02 -18.44 21.16
CA VAL A 1149 -3.87 -17.92 20.07
C VAL A 1149 -5.29 -18.47 20.18
N ALA A 1150 -5.47 -19.75 20.47
CA ALA A 1150 -6.78 -20.39 20.67
C ALA A 1150 -7.55 -19.77 21.85
N ASN A 1151 -6.84 -19.32 22.89
CA ASN A 1151 -7.42 -18.63 24.05
C ASN A 1151 -7.52 -17.09 23.86
N ALA A 1152 -7.29 -16.57 22.65
CA ALA A 1152 -7.28 -15.14 22.31
C ALA A 1152 -6.27 -14.27 23.10
N ASP A 1153 -5.21 -14.88 23.66
CA ASP A 1153 -4.09 -14.16 24.30
C ASP A 1153 -3.06 -13.72 23.25
N TYR A 1154 -3.50 -12.83 22.36
CA TYR A 1154 -2.73 -12.40 21.20
C TYR A 1154 -1.47 -11.59 21.56
N VAL A 1155 -1.47 -10.86 22.69
CA VAL A 1155 -0.32 -10.07 23.13
C VAL A 1155 0.85 -10.98 23.49
N ASN A 1156 0.61 -12.02 24.29
CA ASN A 1156 1.66 -12.96 24.68
C ASN A 1156 2.03 -13.89 23.52
N ALA A 1157 1.05 -14.30 22.70
CA ALA A 1157 1.32 -15.03 21.47
C ALA A 1157 2.25 -14.25 20.53
N SER A 1158 2.07 -12.92 20.37
CA SER A 1158 2.95 -12.10 19.53
C SER A 1158 4.41 -12.13 20.00
N LYS A 1159 4.63 -12.00 21.32
CA LYS A 1159 5.98 -12.02 21.91
C LYS A 1159 6.68 -13.36 21.69
N GLU A 1160 5.95 -14.46 21.85
CA GLU A 1160 6.49 -15.79 21.62
C GLU A 1160 6.76 -16.05 20.13
N TYR A 1161 5.90 -15.57 19.22
CA TYR A 1161 6.16 -15.62 17.77
C TYR A 1161 7.43 -14.86 17.39
N PHE A 1162 7.61 -13.62 17.86
CA PHE A 1162 8.83 -12.85 17.61
C PHE A 1162 10.07 -13.50 18.24
N THR A 1163 9.95 -14.07 19.44
CA THR A 1163 11.07 -14.78 20.10
C THR A 1163 11.49 -16.00 19.30
N LEU A 1164 10.51 -16.76 18.78
CA LEU A 1164 10.79 -17.90 17.91
C LEU A 1164 11.38 -17.47 16.57
N ALA A 1165 10.90 -16.35 16.00
CA ALA A 1165 11.44 -15.79 14.76
C ALA A 1165 12.92 -15.41 14.90
N ILE A 1166 13.34 -14.85 16.05
CA ILE A 1166 14.77 -14.59 16.34
C ILE A 1166 15.56 -15.91 16.30
N LYS A 1167 15.07 -16.97 16.96
CA LYS A 1167 15.73 -18.28 16.99
C LYS A 1167 15.84 -18.94 15.61
N GLN A 1168 14.88 -18.72 14.71
CA GLN A 1168 14.95 -19.24 13.35
C GLN A 1168 15.87 -18.39 12.47
N THR A 1169 15.88 -17.07 12.68
CA THR A 1169 16.80 -16.16 12.00
C THR A 1169 18.26 -16.47 12.35
N THR A 1170 18.57 -16.80 13.61
CA THR A 1170 19.93 -17.22 14.01
C THR A 1170 20.35 -18.55 13.40
N LYS A 1171 19.39 -19.43 13.08
CA LYS A 1171 19.61 -20.68 12.32
C LYS A 1171 19.64 -20.47 10.81
N ARG A 1172 19.53 -19.23 10.32
CA ARG A 1172 19.44 -18.85 8.90
C ARG A 1172 18.19 -19.40 8.17
N ASP A 1173 17.15 -19.78 8.90
CA ASP A 1173 15.85 -20.16 8.33
C ASP A 1173 14.96 -18.92 8.18
N TYR A 1174 15.25 -18.12 7.15
CA TYR A 1174 14.60 -16.84 6.89
C TYR A 1174 13.16 -17.00 6.39
N GLU A 1175 12.83 -18.10 5.70
CA GLU A 1175 11.47 -18.40 5.25
C GLU A 1175 10.54 -18.63 6.46
N THR A 1176 10.91 -19.55 7.36
CA THR A 1176 10.12 -19.79 8.57
C THR A 1176 10.08 -18.54 9.45
N ALA A 1177 11.22 -17.86 9.65
CA ALA A 1177 11.26 -16.63 10.43
C ALA A 1177 10.32 -15.54 9.88
N SER A 1178 10.21 -15.40 8.56
CA SER A 1178 9.33 -14.41 7.92
C SER A 1178 7.85 -14.66 8.19
N VAL A 1179 7.41 -15.92 8.17
CA VAL A 1179 6.04 -16.32 8.49
C VAL A 1179 5.73 -16.06 9.97
N LEU A 1180 6.68 -16.33 10.86
CA LEU A 1180 6.53 -16.05 12.29
C LEU A 1180 6.43 -14.56 12.60
N VAL A 1181 7.20 -13.72 11.90
CA VAL A 1181 7.09 -12.26 11.99
C VAL A 1181 5.70 -11.80 11.54
N LEU A 1182 5.20 -12.31 10.42
CA LEU A 1182 3.85 -12.01 9.95
C LEU A 1182 2.80 -12.40 11.00
N LEU A 1183 2.83 -13.63 11.52
CA LEU A 1183 1.88 -14.11 12.53
C LEU A 1183 1.93 -13.31 13.83
N GLY A 1184 3.14 -12.98 14.31
CA GLY A 1184 3.32 -12.12 15.48
C GLY A 1184 2.71 -10.73 15.27
N SER A 1185 2.89 -10.15 14.08
CA SER A 1185 2.27 -8.86 13.72
C SER A 1185 0.75 -8.96 13.55
N MET A 1186 0.21 -10.06 13.02
CA MET A 1186 -1.23 -10.27 12.91
C MET A 1186 -1.92 -10.41 14.27
N CYS A 1187 -1.26 -11.04 15.26
CA CYS A 1187 -1.70 -11.03 16.64
C CYS A 1187 -1.84 -9.59 17.19
N LEU A 1188 -0.86 -8.73 16.94
CA LEU A 1188 -0.94 -7.32 17.34
C LEU A 1188 -2.04 -6.55 16.59
N PHE A 1189 -2.25 -6.89 15.32
CA PHE A 1189 -3.30 -6.35 14.48
C PHE A 1189 -4.69 -6.69 15.04
N LYS A 1190 -4.90 -7.93 15.52
CA LYS A 1190 -6.14 -8.36 16.17
C LYS A 1190 -6.41 -7.73 17.53
N CYS A 1191 -5.38 -7.28 18.24
CA CYS A 1191 -5.54 -6.49 19.45
C CYS A 1191 -5.98 -5.03 19.22
N ASN A 1192 -6.27 -4.62 17.97
CA ASN A 1192 -6.47 -3.21 17.61
C ASN A 1192 -5.33 -2.29 18.06
N SER A 1193 -4.10 -2.83 18.09
CA SER A 1193 -2.92 -2.01 18.38
C SER A 1193 -2.78 -0.93 17.31
N GLN A 1194 -2.40 0.28 17.71
CA GLN A 1194 -2.15 1.36 16.74
C GLN A 1194 -1.09 0.91 15.72
N ILE A 1195 -1.31 1.15 14.43
CA ILE A 1195 -0.39 0.70 13.35
C ILE A 1195 1.05 1.17 13.61
N GLN A 1196 1.20 2.38 14.19
CA GLN A 1196 2.49 2.94 14.58
C GLN A 1196 3.21 2.11 15.65
N SER A 1197 2.48 1.48 16.58
CA SER A 1197 3.09 0.61 17.58
C SER A 1197 3.51 -0.74 16.98
N ILE A 1198 2.76 -1.27 16.01
CA ILE A 1198 3.14 -2.47 15.26
C ILE A 1198 4.42 -2.20 14.44
N GLN A 1199 4.49 -1.07 13.75
CA GLN A 1199 5.69 -0.64 13.01
C GLN A 1199 6.89 -0.41 13.92
N ALA A 1200 6.70 0.19 15.10
CA ALA A 1200 7.76 0.34 16.09
C ALA A 1200 8.29 -1.02 16.58
N TYR A 1201 7.39 -1.99 16.81
CA TYR A 1201 7.75 -3.35 17.22
C TYR A 1201 8.52 -4.10 16.13
N LEU A 1202 8.10 -3.96 14.88
CA LEU A 1202 8.80 -4.50 13.71
C LEU A 1202 10.20 -3.88 13.55
N ASN A 1203 10.32 -2.57 13.72
CA ASN A 1203 11.60 -1.89 13.61
C ASN A 1203 12.57 -2.28 14.72
N ASP A 1204 12.08 -2.45 15.95
CA ASP A 1204 12.86 -2.99 17.07
C ASP A 1204 13.31 -4.43 16.79
N TYR A 1205 12.40 -5.31 16.36
CA TYR A 1205 12.73 -6.68 15.94
C TYR A 1205 13.80 -6.69 14.82
N MET A 1206 13.59 -5.92 13.76
CA MET A 1206 14.51 -5.81 12.63
C MET A 1206 15.87 -5.24 13.03
N GLY A 1207 15.91 -4.37 14.05
CA GLY A 1207 17.15 -3.88 14.67
C GLY A 1207 17.93 -4.97 15.40
N ARG A 1208 17.24 -5.88 16.10
CA ARG A 1208 17.86 -6.97 16.88
C ARG A 1208 18.53 -8.05 16.03
N ILE A 1209 18.08 -8.26 14.79
CA ILE A 1209 18.63 -9.30 13.87
C ILE A 1209 19.78 -8.80 12.97
N GLY A 1210 20.13 -7.50 13.02
CA GLY A 1210 21.33 -6.95 12.38
C GLY A 1210 21.44 -7.20 10.87
N PHE A 1211 22.56 -7.76 10.40
CA PHE A 1211 22.85 -8.02 8.97
C PHE A 1211 21.80 -8.90 8.26
N SER A 1212 21.08 -9.75 9.01
CA SER A 1212 20.02 -10.61 8.44
C SER A 1212 18.75 -9.84 8.05
N LYS A 1213 18.64 -8.56 8.45
CA LYS A 1213 17.48 -7.69 8.16
C LYS A 1213 17.18 -7.62 6.67
N ASN A 1214 18.20 -7.44 5.83
CA ASN A 1214 18.02 -7.27 4.37
C ASN A 1214 17.49 -8.54 3.71
N VAL A 1215 17.92 -9.72 4.18
CA VAL A 1215 17.45 -11.00 3.67
C VAL A 1215 16.00 -11.24 4.10
N LEU A 1216 15.68 -10.97 5.37
CA LEU A 1216 14.33 -11.15 5.90
C LEU A 1216 13.33 -10.16 5.27
N SER A 1217 13.71 -8.91 5.01
CA SER A 1217 12.84 -7.91 4.36
C SER A 1217 12.49 -8.25 2.92
N GLU A 1218 13.29 -9.09 2.26
CA GLU A 1218 13.07 -9.50 0.88
C GLU A 1218 12.10 -10.69 0.73
N THR A 1219 11.76 -11.35 1.85
CA THR A 1219 10.85 -12.50 1.91
C THR A 1219 9.39 -12.10 1.64
N PHE A 1220 8.59 -13.04 1.12
CA PHE A 1220 7.20 -12.79 0.74
C PHE A 1220 6.34 -12.31 1.91
N ALA A 1221 6.39 -13.02 3.05
CA ALA A 1221 5.54 -12.72 4.21
C ALA A 1221 5.80 -11.33 4.81
N VAL A 1222 7.07 -10.88 4.85
CA VAL A 1222 7.42 -9.54 5.36
C VAL A 1222 7.07 -8.43 4.36
N LYS A 1223 7.27 -8.65 3.04
CA LYS A 1223 6.81 -7.69 2.02
C LYS A 1223 5.29 -7.53 2.02
N LEU A 1224 4.57 -8.64 2.19
CA LEU A 1224 3.11 -8.66 2.30
C LEU A 1224 2.63 -7.86 3.53
N LEU A 1225 3.26 -8.07 4.69
CA LEU A 1225 2.99 -7.34 5.93
C LEU A 1225 3.24 -5.82 5.77
N ASN A 1226 4.36 -5.43 5.16
CA ASN A 1226 4.68 -4.02 4.96
C ASN A 1226 3.64 -3.32 4.07
N LEU A 1227 3.25 -3.96 2.96
CA LEU A 1227 2.21 -3.41 2.07
C LEU A 1227 0.84 -3.32 2.77
N LEU A 1228 0.51 -4.29 3.63
CA LEU A 1228 -0.70 -4.26 4.47
C LEU A 1228 -0.72 -3.08 5.44
N LEU A 1229 0.40 -2.86 6.14
CA LEU A 1229 0.55 -1.75 7.07
C LEU A 1229 0.52 -0.40 6.34
N GLU A 1230 1.21 -0.27 5.20
CA GLU A 1230 1.21 0.94 4.38
C GLU A 1230 -0.19 1.26 3.82
N ALA A 1231 -0.88 0.28 3.24
CA ALA A 1231 -2.23 0.46 2.70
C ALA A 1231 -3.23 0.87 3.79
N LYS A 1232 -3.14 0.28 4.99
CA LYS A 1232 -3.96 0.65 6.15
C LYS A 1232 -3.62 2.05 6.68
N THR A 1233 -2.35 2.44 6.68
CA THR A 1233 -1.89 3.77 7.14
C THR A 1233 -2.38 4.89 6.20
N ILE A 1234 -2.34 4.63 4.89
CA ILE A 1234 -2.76 5.59 3.85
C ILE A 1234 -4.29 5.60 3.65
N GLY A 1235 -5.00 4.58 4.15
CA GLY A 1235 -6.46 4.45 4.01
C GLY A 1235 -6.89 3.96 2.62
N ASN A 1236 -6.03 3.27 1.89
CA ASN A 1236 -6.33 2.71 0.56
C ASN A 1236 -7.01 1.34 0.70
N SER A 1237 -8.34 1.34 0.85
CA SER A 1237 -9.14 0.14 1.11
C SER A 1237 -9.04 -0.90 -0.02
N ALA A 1238 -8.92 -0.49 -1.28
CA ALA A 1238 -8.83 -1.41 -2.42
C ALA A 1238 -7.53 -2.22 -2.42
N ILE A 1239 -6.40 -1.58 -2.15
CA ILE A 1239 -5.10 -2.26 -2.03
C ILE A 1239 -5.06 -3.06 -0.73
N PHE A 1240 -5.55 -2.52 0.38
CA PHE A 1240 -5.65 -3.25 1.64
C PHE A 1240 -6.43 -4.56 1.47
N ASP A 1241 -7.59 -4.51 0.81
CA ASP A 1241 -8.44 -5.68 0.58
C ASP A 1241 -7.78 -6.69 -0.35
N SER A 1242 -7.07 -6.22 -1.38
CA SER A 1242 -6.35 -7.08 -2.33
C SER A 1242 -5.13 -7.74 -1.69
N THR A 1243 -4.36 -7.00 -0.89
CA THR A 1243 -3.23 -7.52 -0.12
C THR A 1243 -3.72 -8.48 0.98
N TRP A 1244 -4.86 -8.21 1.61
CA TRP A 1244 -5.47 -9.11 2.58
C TRP A 1244 -5.84 -10.46 1.98
N LYS A 1245 -6.35 -10.50 0.73
CA LYS A 1245 -6.63 -11.76 0.03
C LYS A 1245 -5.38 -12.63 -0.17
N LEU A 1246 -4.21 -12.02 -0.33
CA LEU A 1246 -2.96 -12.75 -0.50
C LEU A 1246 -2.47 -13.44 0.78
N LEU A 1247 -3.00 -13.08 1.95
CA LEU A 1247 -2.72 -13.79 3.20
C LEU A 1247 -3.18 -15.25 3.16
N GLN A 1248 -4.14 -15.61 2.29
CA GLN A 1248 -4.60 -17.00 2.08
C GLN A 1248 -3.49 -17.93 1.55
N VAL A 1249 -2.39 -17.37 1.04
CA VAL A 1249 -1.25 -18.14 0.53
C VAL A 1249 -0.25 -18.51 1.63
N ILE A 1250 -0.40 -17.96 2.84
CA ILE A 1250 0.49 -18.24 3.96
C ILE A 1250 0.09 -19.56 4.64
N SER A 1251 1.07 -20.42 4.89
CA SER A 1251 0.88 -21.67 5.65
C SER A 1251 0.56 -21.38 7.10
N ILE A 1252 -0.70 -21.58 7.51
CA ILE A 1252 -1.20 -21.34 8.87
C ILE A 1252 -1.84 -22.60 9.48
N PHE A 1253 -1.81 -22.72 10.81
CA PHE A 1253 -2.53 -23.75 11.55
C PHE A 1253 -4.02 -23.38 11.72
N GLU A 1254 -4.88 -24.36 12.02
CA GLU A 1254 -6.31 -24.13 12.25
C GLU A 1254 -6.55 -23.11 13.38
N GLU A 1255 -5.75 -23.16 14.43
CA GLU A 1255 -5.81 -22.24 15.57
C GLU A 1255 -5.39 -20.80 15.19
N GLU A 1256 -4.65 -20.62 14.09
CA GLU A 1256 -4.20 -19.31 13.59
C GLU A 1256 -5.23 -18.65 12.66
N THR A 1257 -6.22 -19.41 12.17
CA THR A 1257 -7.28 -18.92 11.27
C THR A 1257 -7.96 -17.63 11.76
N PRO A 1258 -8.29 -17.47 13.07
CA PRO A 1258 -8.90 -16.24 13.58
C PRO A 1258 -8.07 -14.99 13.30
N LEU A 1259 -6.74 -15.09 13.20
CA LEU A 1259 -5.87 -13.95 12.91
C LEU A 1259 -6.08 -13.35 11.50
N PHE A 1260 -6.65 -14.14 10.59
CA PHE A 1260 -6.81 -13.82 9.17
C PHE A 1260 -8.25 -13.41 8.81
N GLU A 1261 -9.17 -13.51 9.78
CA GLU A 1261 -10.51 -12.93 9.68
C GLU A 1261 -10.40 -11.40 9.76
N LYS A 1262 -11.16 -10.68 8.93
CA LYS A 1262 -11.05 -9.20 8.86
C LYS A 1262 -11.50 -8.49 10.12
#